data_AF-A0A4Q2XDM5-F1
#
_entry.id   AF-A0A4Q2XDM5-F1
#
_cell.length_a   1.000
_cell.length_b   1.000
_cell.length_c   1.000
_cell.angle_alpha   90.00
_cell.angle_beta   90.00
_cell.angle_gamma   90.00
#
_symmetry.space_group_name_H-M   'P 1'
#
loop_
_entity.id
_entity.type
_entity.pdbx_description
1 polymer ?
#
loop_
_entity_poly.entity_id
_entity_poly.type
_entity_poly.pdbx_seq_one_letter_code
_entity_poly.pdbx_strand_id
1 'polypeptide(L)'
;MIIRKVLSALLLSLPSAHAAQLPAGFAETRVADGLNPTTMTFAPDGRLFLCEKHGLLRLVSDGKLLQAPVLDLSSRVDAWNERGLLSVCLDPDFTRNGWIYVYYTHNRDPKDKNHTSSNNRVSRFTTKGNVADPKSELVLLELTNLSKIGWHNGGGLAFGKDGKLYISTGENSKDTNAQDSTNLLGKLMRINKDGSIPEDNPHYREFTGNNRAIVALGFRNAFSIAVQRTTGLLHVSDVGANYEQIEAYNSSAPPTAANFGWPGIDGPARDRPTPADYRAPAYAYDHGRGEGTALCSGDFYNPAKPGAGAFPKEHTGRFFFSDYKGWIKSIDPAKPDERHDFATKIDRPIDVEIAPDGALWYIERAGIPGGSDEANSASKNGSLWRVTWTGGGQPVKLAVIQQPASANVGATVGTVKVALQDASGSTVESANDTVTLTLDPAAGTLAGVTRTAAVKGVATFPSLAVGKPGRDYTLRASSGGLATVSSSSFDIENKLTPPVIAPGSGSFTGPVWVRLSGAAPGTTLRYTIDGAEPAAGSPVYTAPFQMSTGAVVKAMSQRKGLPDSGVATADIRITGNTPYGLDGRPPVTGLKLPATAEEGLPPTLSGTGIFTDKNLTPKPGVVPYSLNSPGWADGAEARRWVILPESGRIGFSSTGEYTWPGGTVFIQHFEIVTNAASSTRRRLETRLLVLDASGSFGYGASYRWRADQSDADLVDPGGQEEVLKITDAAGNTRSQTWSYPGSGLCFMCHTPNAGFVLGPKTRQLNGNHDYAGGRADNQLRTWNYLQMFNSPLDEGVIPNLPHTCRIDDTGESLENRVRSYLDTNCAQCHRPNGTGAQWDARFETPLATQGIINGEARNTLSIQDGKIVVPGDLAKSLLHRRMSSTVMTEQMPPVTRNVVDTVALEVLSQWIRAGQASGGTPAK
;
A
#
# COMPACT_ATOMS: atom_id res chain seq x y z
N MET A 1 50.54 29.05 2.16
CA MET A 1 49.79 29.82 1.14
C MET A 1 49.27 28.83 0.11
N ILE A 2 48.11 28.22 0.36
CA ILE A 2 47.49 27.21 -0.53
C ILE A 2 46.02 27.61 -0.69
N ILE A 3 45.66 27.96 -1.92
CA ILE A 3 44.34 28.41 -2.35
C ILE A 3 43.40 27.19 -2.39
N ARG A 4 42.36 27.18 -1.55
CA ARG A 4 41.21 26.27 -1.69
C ARG A 4 40.21 26.89 -2.68
N LYS A 5 40.05 26.27 -3.84
CA LYS A 5 38.93 26.53 -4.76
C LYS A 5 37.64 26.01 -4.14
N VAL A 6 36.67 26.90 -3.95
CA VAL A 6 35.27 26.56 -3.61
C VAL A 6 34.60 26.08 -4.88
N LEU A 7 34.12 24.83 -4.89
CA LEU A 7 33.24 24.30 -5.93
C LEU A 7 31.80 24.55 -5.47
N SER A 8 31.15 25.59 -6.02
CA SER A 8 29.70 25.76 -5.91
C SER A 8 29.02 24.70 -6.77
N ALA A 9 28.43 23.70 -6.15
CA ALA A 9 27.54 22.76 -6.82
C ALA A 9 26.21 23.48 -7.12
N LEU A 10 26.04 23.89 -8.37
CA LEU A 10 24.76 24.33 -8.91
C LEU A 10 23.86 23.08 -9.01
N LEU A 11 22.91 22.92 -8.09
CA LEU A 11 21.85 21.93 -8.24
C LEU A 11 20.99 22.34 -9.45
N LEU A 12 21.27 21.76 -10.62
CA LEU A 12 20.27 21.68 -11.68
C LEU A 12 19.18 20.71 -11.22
N SER A 13 17.99 21.23 -10.92
CA SER A 13 16.78 20.43 -10.82
C SER A 13 16.53 19.77 -12.18
N LEU A 14 16.70 18.45 -12.26
CA LEU A 14 16.24 17.67 -13.41
C LEU A 14 14.71 17.79 -13.49
N PRO A 15 14.12 17.97 -14.69
CA PRO A 15 12.67 18.02 -14.84
C PRO A 15 12.08 16.68 -14.39
N SER A 16 11.10 16.74 -13.49
CA SER A 16 10.29 15.59 -13.12
C SER A 16 9.55 15.07 -14.36
N ALA A 17 9.44 13.75 -14.50
CA ALA A 17 8.58 13.13 -15.51
C ALA A 17 7.16 13.72 -15.41
N HIS A 18 6.63 14.23 -16.52
CA HIS A 18 5.30 14.82 -16.58
C HIS A 18 4.27 13.72 -16.80
N ALA A 19 3.14 13.81 -16.10
CA ALA A 19 1.98 12.94 -16.33
C ALA A 19 1.45 13.11 -17.76
N ALA A 20 0.96 12.03 -18.37
CA ALA A 20 0.31 12.06 -19.67
C ALA A 20 -0.99 12.88 -19.60
N GLN A 21 -1.33 13.48 -20.73
CA GLN A 21 -2.66 14.06 -20.92
C GLN A 21 -3.61 12.96 -21.41
N LEU A 22 -4.55 12.58 -20.54
CA LEU A 22 -5.54 11.52 -20.75
C LEU A 22 -6.93 12.07 -21.07
N PRO A 23 -7.84 11.26 -21.64
CA PRO A 23 -9.24 11.65 -21.83
C PRO A 23 -9.96 11.75 -20.47
N ALA A 24 -11.07 12.47 -20.44
CA ALA A 24 -11.90 12.55 -19.24
C ALA A 24 -12.35 11.15 -18.77
N GLY A 25 -12.38 10.95 -17.45
CA GLY A 25 -12.71 9.65 -16.84
C GLY A 25 -11.54 8.67 -16.76
N PHE A 26 -10.33 9.04 -17.20
CA PHE A 26 -9.12 8.25 -16.99
C PHE A 26 -8.17 8.94 -16.03
N ALA A 27 -7.45 8.15 -15.24
CA ALA A 27 -6.37 8.61 -14.39
C ALA A 27 -5.19 7.64 -14.46
N GLU A 28 -3.98 8.16 -14.30
CA GLU A 28 -2.77 7.36 -14.24
C GLU A 28 -2.07 7.41 -12.88
N THR A 29 -1.25 6.40 -12.64
CA THR A 29 -0.37 6.32 -11.47
C THR A 29 0.98 5.78 -11.92
N ARG A 30 2.07 6.44 -11.49
CA ARG A 30 3.43 5.93 -11.73
C ARG A 30 3.69 4.75 -10.82
N VAL A 31 4.09 3.63 -11.41
CA VAL A 31 4.35 2.36 -10.70
C VAL A 31 5.83 2.17 -10.42
N ALA A 32 6.68 2.58 -11.36
CA ALA A 32 8.13 2.57 -11.19
C ALA A 32 8.78 3.67 -12.03
N ASP A 33 9.98 4.08 -11.64
CA ASP A 33 10.85 4.97 -12.38
C ASP A 33 12.31 4.49 -12.29
N GLY A 34 13.23 5.22 -12.90
CA GLY A 34 14.65 4.86 -12.90
C GLY A 34 15.00 3.67 -13.81
N LEU A 35 14.13 3.37 -14.78
CA LEU A 35 14.22 2.17 -15.62
C LEU A 35 15.07 2.41 -16.88
N ASN A 36 15.55 1.31 -17.46
CA ASN A 36 16.03 1.25 -18.85
C ASN A 36 15.17 0.29 -19.69
N PRO A 37 13.87 0.58 -19.89
CA PRO A 37 12.90 -0.40 -20.34
C PRO A 37 12.94 -0.63 -21.86
N THR A 38 12.46 -1.78 -22.31
CA THR A 38 12.24 -2.10 -23.75
C THR A 38 10.82 -2.55 -24.01
N THR A 39 10.37 -3.61 -23.33
CA THR A 39 9.02 -4.19 -23.46
C THR A 39 8.54 -4.76 -22.13
N MET A 40 7.27 -5.14 -22.06
CA MET A 40 6.67 -5.80 -20.90
C MET A 40 5.57 -6.77 -21.32
N THR A 41 5.19 -7.70 -20.44
CA THR A 41 4.03 -8.57 -20.68
C THR A 41 3.40 -9.06 -19.38
N PHE A 42 2.08 -9.20 -19.36
CA PHE A 42 1.35 -9.69 -18.20
C PHE A 42 1.24 -11.22 -18.14
N ALA A 43 1.47 -11.78 -16.96
CA ALA A 43 1.05 -13.12 -16.63
C ALA A 43 -0.45 -13.18 -16.27
N PRO A 44 -1.11 -14.35 -16.46
CA PRO A 44 -2.53 -14.53 -16.12
C PRO A 44 -2.87 -14.30 -14.64
N ASP A 45 -1.86 -14.34 -13.76
CA ASP A 45 -1.99 -14.08 -12.32
C ASP A 45 -1.86 -12.58 -11.96
N GLY A 46 -1.62 -11.70 -12.93
CA GLY A 46 -1.52 -10.25 -12.75
C GLY A 46 -0.10 -9.73 -12.53
N ARG A 47 0.92 -10.59 -12.46
CA ARG A 47 2.32 -10.14 -12.45
C ARG A 47 2.72 -9.60 -13.81
N LEU A 48 3.54 -8.55 -13.83
CA LEU A 48 4.08 -7.94 -15.05
C LEU A 48 5.58 -8.21 -15.14
N PHE A 49 6.00 -8.80 -16.25
CA PHE A 49 7.40 -9.07 -16.57
C PHE A 49 7.90 -7.93 -17.46
N LEU A 50 8.94 -7.22 -17.04
CA LEU A 50 9.44 -6.01 -17.71
C LEU A 50 10.88 -6.22 -18.16
N CYS A 51 11.15 -6.12 -19.45
CA CYS A 51 12.49 -6.17 -20.00
C CYS A 51 13.20 -4.83 -19.80
N GLU A 52 14.40 -4.89 -19.24
CA GLU A 52 15.37 -3.81 -19.33
C GLU A 52 16.44 -4.14 -20.34
N LYS A 53 16.74 -3.15 -21.18
CA LYS A 53 17.58 -3.26 -22.37
C LYS A 53 18.93 -3.93 -22.11
N HIS A 54 19.51 -3.66 -20.94
CA HIS A 54 20.82 -4.16 -20.52
C HIS A 54 20.82 -5.61 -20.02
N GLY A 55 19.73 -6.36 -20.24
CA GLY A 55 19.68 -7.80 -20.02
C GLY A 55 18.98 -8.23 -18.73
N LEU A 56 18.26 -7.34 -18.05
CA LEU A 56 17.48 -7.72 -16.87
C LEU A 56 16.01 -7.91 -17.24
N LEU A 57 15.44 -9.06 -16.88
CA LEU A 57 14.00 -9.24 -16.83
C LEU A 57 13.54 -8.95 -15.41
N ARG A 58 12.78 -7.87 -15.22
CA ARG A 58 12.27 -7.40 -13.93
C ARG A 58 10.84 -7.90 -13.70
N LEU A 59 10.40 -7.84 -12.44
CA LEU A 59 9.05 -8.25 -12.06
C LEU A 59 8.34 -7.14 -11.30
N VAL A 60 7.11 -6.84 -11.69
CA VAL A 60 6.18 -6.03 -10.91
C VAL A 60 5.10 -6.96 -10.36
N SER A 61 4.86 -6.88 -9.06
CA SER A 61 3.81 -7.62 -8.34
C SER A 61 3.13 -6.67 -7.38
N ASP A 62 1.81 -6.77 -7.25
CA ASP A 62 1.00 -5.95 -6.34
C ASP A 62 1.23 -4.44 -6.52
N GLY A 63 1.38 -4.02 -7.78
CA GLY A 63 1.61 -2.62 -8.15
C GLY A 63 2.98 -2.07 -7.75
N LYS A 64 3.98 -2.92 -7.50
CA LYS A 64 5.35 -2.49 -7.15
C LYS A 64 6.40 -3.28 -7.91
N LEU A 65 7.44 -2.57 -8.38
CA LEU A 65 8.64 -3.19 -8.94
C LEU A 65 9.43 -3.89 -7.84
N LEU A 66 9.75 -5.17 -8.03
CA LEU A 66 10.56 -5.94 -7.11
C LEU A 66 12.06 -5.67 -7.32
N GLN A 67 12.82 -5.77 -6.23
CA GLN A 67 14.26 -5.51 -6.25
C GLN A 67 15.03 -6.57 -7.03
N ALA A 68 14.71 -7.84 -6.85
CA ALA A 68 15.38 -8.94 -7.55
C ALA A 68 14.79 -9.13 -8.97
N PRO A 69 15.62 -9.30 -10.01
CA PRO A 69 15.13 -9.63 -11.35
C PRO A 69 14.61 -11.07 -11.39
N VAL A 70 13.72 -11.33 -12.35
CA VAL A 70 13.33 -12.68 -12.77
C VAL A 70 14.53 -13.39 -13.39
N LEU A 71 15.23 -12.72 -14.31
CA LEU A 71 16.34 -13.27 -15.07
C LEU A 71 17.40 -12.19 -15.30
N ASP A 72 18.68 -12.54 -15.17
CA ASP A 72 19.81 -11.67 -15.48
C ASP A 72 20.66 -12.29 -16.60
N LEU A 73 20.65 -11.62 -17.75
CA LEU A 73 21.44 -11.93 -18.94
C LEU A 73 22.47 -10.83 -19.24
N SER A 74 22.70 -9.88 -18.32
CA SER A 74 23.50 -8.68 -18.57
C SER A 74 24.93 -8.95 -19.06
N SER A 75 25.51 -10.08 -18.67
CA SER A 75 26.85 -10.51 -19.13
C SER A 75 26.88 -11.10 -20.55
N ARG A 76 25.70 -11.37 -21.13
CA ARG A 76 25.52 -12.05 -22.43
C ARG A 76 24.81 -11.19 -23.46
N VAL A 77 24.30 -10.02 -23.06
CA VAL A 77 23.53 -9.12 -23.91
C VAL A 77 24.43 -8.03 -24.47
N ASP A 78 24.36 -7.80 -25.78
CA ASP A 78 24.83 -6.55 -26.37
C ASP A 78 23.72 -5.51 -26.27
N ALA A 79 23.94 -4.48 -25.45
CA ALA A 79 22.95 -3.44 -25.16
C ALA A 79 23.21 -2.13 -25.92
N TRP A 80 24.07 -2.13 -26.93
CA TRP A 80 24.39 -0.91 -27.69
C TRP A 80 23.33 -0.57 -28.74
N ASN A 81 22.99 0.72 -28.87
CA ASN A 81 21.99 1.26 -29.79
C ASN A 81 20.59 0.62 -29.67
N GLU A 82 20.02 -0.05 -30.68
CA GLU A 82 18.72 -0.74 -30.54
C GLU A 82 18.85 -2.20 -30.08
N ARG A 83 20.07 -2.67 -29.79
CA ARG A 83 20.33 -4.04 -29.34
C ARG A 83 20.04 -4.17 -27.86
N GLY A 84 19.64 -5.35 -27.38
CA GLY A 84 19.43 -5.56 -25.96
C GLY A 84 18.61 -6.81 -25.66
N LEU A 85 18.03 -6.86 -24.46
CA LEU A 85 16.86 -7.70 -24.19
C LEU A 85 15.63 -6.95 -24.70
N LEU A 86 15.02 -7.44 -25.78
CA LEU A 86 14.04 -6.68 -26.56
C LEU A 86 12.61 -7.15 -26.36
N SER A 87 12.37 -8.43 -26.13
CA SER A 87 11.02 -8.94 -25.87
C SER A 87 11.01 -10.11 -24.90
N VAL A 88 9.92 -10.20 -24.14
CA VAL A 88 9.52 -11.37 -23.38
C VAL A 88 8.10 -11.76 -23.79
N CYS A 89 7.86 -13.05 -23.96
CA CYS A 89 6.50 -13.58 -24.05
C CYS A 89 6.36 -14.81 -23.14
N LEU A 90 5.16 -14.98 -22.59
CA LEU A 90 4.83 -16.10 -21.71
C LEU A 90 4.21 -17.24 -22.50
N ASP A 91 4.51 -18.48 -22.12
CA ASP A 91 3.83 -19.64 -22.69
C ASP A 91 2.31 -19.57 -22.44
N PRO A 92 1.45 -20.00 -23.38
CA PRO A 92 0.02 -20.10 -23.12
C PRO A 92 -0.33 -20.95 -21.88
N ASP A 93 0.52 -21.93 -21.53
CA ASP A 93 0.40 -22.78 -20.34
C ASP A 93 1.30 -22.32 -19.18
N PHE A 94 1.70 -21.04 -19.14
CA PHE A 94 2.68 -20.49 -18.18
C PHE A 94 2.38 -20.84 -16.72
N THR A 95 1.11 -20.80 -16.31
CA THR A 95 0.70 -21.13 -14.93
C THR A 95 1.01 -22.57 -14.54
N ARG A 96 1.21 -23.46 -15.51
CA ARG A 96 1.57 -24.87 -15.31
C ARG A 96 3.05 -25.14 -15.51
N ASN A 97 3.66 -24.58 -16.56
CA ASN A 97 5.03 -24.92 -16.95
C ASN A 97 6.09 -23.88 -16.53
N GLY A 98 5.67 -22.66 -16.19
CA GLY A 98 6.55 -21.55 -15.85
C GLY A 98 7.43 -21.07 -17.01
N TRP A 99 7.13 -21.41 -18.26
CA TRP A 99 7.99 -21.09 -19.39
C TRP A 99 7.85 -19.64 -19.86
N ILE A 100 9.00 -18.96 -19.94
CA ILE A 100 9.16 -17.65 -20.56
C ILE A 100 10.04 -17.80 -21.81
N TYR A 101 9.77 -16.98 -22.82
CA TYR A 101 10.55 -16.88 -24.04
C TYR A 101 11.07 -15.46 -24.15
N VAL A 102 12.34 -15.30 -24.51
CA VAL A 102 12.98 -14.00 -24.62
C VAL A 102 13.66 -13.84 -25.98
N TYR A 103 13.55 -12.65 -26.55
CA TYR A 103 14.30 -12.22 -27.72
C TYR A 103 15.36 -11.24 -27.26
N TYR A 104 16.62 -11.53 -27.55
CA TYR A 104 17.71 -10.65 -27.17
C TYR A 104 18.87 -10.69 -28.15
N THR A 105 19.62 -9.60 -28.20
CA THR A 105 20.88 -9.54 -28.95
C THR A 105 21.99 -10.18 -28.12
N HIS A 106 22.38 -11.38 -28.51
CA HIS A 106 23.40 -12.17 -27.85
C HIS A 106 24.79 -11.69 -28.25
N ASN A 107 25.61 -11.36 -27.26
CA ASN A 107 27.03 -11.12 -27.45
C ASN A 107 27.81 -12.43 -27.34
N ARG A 108 28.24 -12.99 -28.48
CA ARG A 108 28.98 -14.26 -28.50
C ARG A 108 30.42 -14.14 -28.03
N ASP A 109 30.99 -12.93 -28.07
CA ASP A 109 32.28 -12.63 -27.48
C ASP A 109 32.19 -11.38 -26.58
N PRO A 110 32.09 -11.54 -25.25
CA PRO A 110 32.03 -10.43 -24.30
C PRO A 110 33.19 -9.42 -24.42
N LYS A 111 34.31 -9.82 -25.06
CA LYS A 111 35.47 -8.96 -25.33
C LYS A 111 35.32 -8.14 -26.60
N ASP A 112 34.41 -8.49 -27.50
CA ASP A 112 34.14 -7.73 -28.72
C ASP A 112 33.41 -6.43 -28.38
N LYS A 113 34.19 -5.34 -28.33
CA LYS A 113 33.69 -3.97 -28.14
C LYS A 113 33.27 -3.30 -29.45
N ASN A 114 33.42 -3.99 -30.58
CA ASN A 114 33.08 -3.47 -31.91
C ASN A 114 31.74 -4.00 -32.42
N HIS A 115 31.00 -4.76 -31.60
CA HIS A 115 29.63 -5.21 -31.89
C HIS A 115 29.50 -6.11 -33.14
N THR A 116 30.58 -6.77 -33.54
CA THR A 116 30.69 -7.60 -34.76
C THR A 116 30.34 -9.07 -34.57
N SER A 117 30.36 -9.54 -33.33
CA SER A 117 30.12 -10.93 -32.93
C SER A 117 28.68 -11.18 -32.47
N SER A 118 27.79 -10.20 -32.63
CA SER A 118 26.43 -10.29 -32.11
C SER A 118 25.43 -10.80 -33.14
N ASN A 119 24.43 -11.48 -32.63
CA ASN A 119 23.23 -11.85 -33.37
C ASN A 119 22.02 -11.81 -32.44
N ASN A 120 20.83 -11.72 -33.02
CA ASN A 120 19.63 -11.91 -32.23
C ASN A 120 19.40 -13.40 -31.94
N ARG A 121 18.78 -13.69 -30.81
CA ARG A 121 18.50 -15.04 -30.34
C ARG A 121 17.13 -15.10 -29.69
N VAL A 122 16.43 -16.21 -29.92
CA VAL A 122 15.23 -16.57 -29.19
C VAL A 122 15.55 -17.75 -28.28
N SER A 123 15.35 -17.56 -26.97
CA SER A 123 15.59 -18.58 -25.96
C SER A 123 14.38 -18.76 -25.06
N ARG A 124 14.16 -19.98 -24.57
CA ARG A 124 13.17 -20.30 -23.53
C ARG A 124 13.86 -20.55 -22.20
N PHE A 125 13.31 -20.04 -21.11
CA PHE A 125 13.73 -20.33 -19.73
C PHE A 125 12.53 -20.82 -18.91
N THR A 126 12.82 -21.49 -17.79
CA THR A 126 11.82 -21.97 -16.84
C THR A 126 11.86 -21.15 -15.56
N THR A 127 10.70 -20.66 -15.14
CA THR A 127 10.51 -19.92 -13.89
C THR A 127 10.06 -20.84 -12.75
N LYS A 128 10.49 -20.51 -11.54
CA LYS A 128 10.00 -21.08 -10.28
C LYS A 128 9.68 -19.94 -9.32
N GLY A 129 8.39 -19.70 -9.09
CA GLY A 129 7.94 -18.51 -8.36
C GLY A 129 8.25 -17.25 -9.17
N ASN A 130 9.10 -16.38 -8.63
CA ASN A 130 9.44 -15.08 -9.23
C ASN A 130 10.80 -15.06 -9.95
N VAL A 131 11.49 -16.19 -10.06
CA VAL A 131 12.86 -16.27 -10.59
C VAL A 131 12.93 -17.34 -11.69
N ALA A 132 13.62 -17.05 -12.79
CA ALA A 132 13.99 -18.00 -13.82
C ALA A 132 15.36 -18.62 -13.54
N ASP A 133 15.52 -19.92 -13.80
CA ASP A 133 16.83 -20.56 -13.74
C ASP A 133 17.61 -20.28 -15.04
N PRO A 134 18.73 -19.53 -15.02
CA PRO A 134 19.52 -19.28 -16.23
C PRO A 134 20.07 -20.56 -16.87
N LYS A 135 20.22 -21.65 -16.11
CA LYS A 135 20.69 -22.95 -16.63
C LYS A 135 19.60 -23.72 -17.37
N SER A 136 18.34 -23.31 -17.25
CA SER A 136 17.21 -23.92 -17.95
C SER A 136 17.05 -23.43 -19.39
N GLU A 137 18.00 -22.62 -19.88
CA GLU A 137 17.96 -22.07 -21.24
C GLU A 137 17.87 -23.18 -22.28
N LEU A 138 16.84 -23.08 -23.12
CA LEU A 138 16.77 -23.77 -24.39
C LEU A 138 16.85 -22.72 -25.50
N VAL A 139 17.94 -22.72 -26.26
CA VAL A 139 18.07 -21.86 -27.45
C VAL A 139 17.16 -22.43 -28.54
N LEU A 140 16.14 -21.67 -28.93
CA LEU A 140 15.16 -22.09 -29.94
C LEU A 140 15.61 -21.68 -31.34
N LEU A 141 16.17 -20.47 -31.45
CA LEU A 141 16.59 -19.94 -32.73
C LEU A 141 17.80 -19.02 -32.56
N GLU A 142 18.88 -19.39 -33.25
CA GLU A 142 20.06 -18.55 -33.46
C GLU A 142 19.87 -17.80 -34.79
N LEU A 143 19.70 -16.47 -34.74
CA LEU A 143 19.43 -15.68 -35.94
C LEU A 143 20.71 -15.28 -36.67
N THR A 144 20.55 -14.78 -37.89
CA THR A 144 21.63 -14.27 -38.75
C THR A 144 22.49 -13.23 -38.01
N ASN A 145 23.79 -13.25 -38.26
CA ASN A 145 24.72 -12.26 -37.71
C ASN A 145 24.32 -10.84 -38.07
N LEU A 146 24.41 -9.95 -37.09
CA LEU A 146 24.10 -8.54 -37.26
C LEU A 146 25.30 -7.78 -37.80
N SER A 147 25.02 -6.77 -38.63
CA SER A 147 25.96 -5.73 -38.99
C SER A 147 26.32 -4.87 -37.78
N LYS A 148 27.48 -4.21 -37.82
CA LYS A 148 27.96 -3.32 -36.75
C LYS A 148 27.11 -2.04 -36.54
N ILE A 149 26.05 -1.81 -37.32
CA ILE A 149 25.30 -0.55 -37.35
C ILE A 149 24.36 -0.39 -36.14
N GLY A 150 23.84 -1.51 -35.61
CA GLY A 150 23.18 -1.51 -34.29
C GLY A 150 21.67 -1.21 -34.27
N TRP A 151 21.07 -0.80 -35.38
CA TRP A 151 19.62 -0.59 -35.51
C TRP A 151 18.95 -1.57 -36.49
N HIS A 152 17.62 -1.57 -36.49
CA HIS A 152 16.72 -2.46 -37.22
C HIS A 152 16.84 -3.93 -36.80
N ASN A 153 16.79 -4.17 -35.49
CA ASN A 153 16.90 -5.53 -34.92
C ASN A 153 15.56 -6.27 -34.83
N GLY A 154 14.42 -5.56 -35.00
CA GLY A 154 13.09 -6.09 -34.70
C GLY A 154 12.97 -6.59 -33.26
N GLY A 155 12.33 -7.74 -33.07
CA GLY A 155 12.34 -8.44 -31.78
C GLY A 155 10.97 -8.82 -31.23
N GLY A 156 9.90 -8.71 -32.00
CA GLY A 156 8.57 -9.08 -31.55
C GLY A 156 8.44 -10.58 -31.32
N LEU A 157 7.81 -10.96 -30.20
CA LEU A 157 7.50 -12.33 -29.84
C LEU A 157 6.04 -12.46 -29.42
N ALA A 158 5.32 -13.42 -30.00
CA ALA A 158 3.99 -13.74 -29.51
C ALA A 158 3.54 -15.16 -29.84
N PHE A 159 2.69 -15.72 -29.00
CA PHE A 159 2.00 -16.97 -29.31
C PHE A 159 0.70 -16.72 -30.07
N GLY A 160 0.63 -17.26 -31.28
CA GLY A 160 -0.60 -17.29 -32.07
C GLY A 160 -1.65 -18.21 -31.47
N LYS A 161 -2.88 -18.13 -31.98
CA LYS A 161 -4.00 -18.98 -31.52
C LYS A 161 -3.80 -20.45 -31.88
N ASP A 162 -2.99 -20.74 -32.90
CA ASP A 162 -2.53 -22.08 -33.28
C ASP A 162 -1.47 -22.68 -32.33
N GLY A 163 -1.09 -21.94 -31.28
CA GLY A 163 -0.12 -22.38 -30.28
C GLY A 163 1.33 -22.35 -30.75
N LYS A 164 1.62 -21.69 -31.89
CA LYS A 164 2.99 -21.50 -32.39
C LYS A 164 3.56 -20.17 -31.93
N LEU A 165 4.89 -20.12 -31.82
CA LEU A 165 5.62 -18.91 -31.51
C LEU A 165 5.92 -18.15 -32.81
N TYR A 166 5.44 -16.91 -32.89
CA TYR A 166 5.72 -15.98 -33.96
C TYR A 166 6.84 -15.03 -33.55
N ILE A 167 7.76 -14.77 -34.49
CA ILE A 167 8.98 -13.99 -34.25
C ILE A 167 9.14 -13.00 -35.40
N SER A 168 9.26 -11.71 -35.10
CA SER A 168 9.53 -10.67 -36.11
C SER A 168 10.96 -10.15 -36.01
N THR A 169 11.59 -9.89 -37.16
CA THR A 169 12.95 -9.37 -37.25
C THR A 169 13.01 -8.16 -38.19
N GLY A 170 13.91 -7.23 -37.89
CA GLY A 170 14.26 -6.14 -38.79
C GLY A 170 15.32 -6.56 -39.82
N GLU A 171 15.45 -5.78 -40.90
CA GLU A 171 16.35 -6.09 -42.02
C GLU A 171 17.83 -5.76 -41.73
N ASN A 172 18.10 -5.05 -40.64
CA ASN A 172 19.42 -4.72 -40.11
C ASN A 172 20.29 -3.82 -41.00
N SER A 173 19.68 -2.77 -41.57
CA SER A 173 20.30 -1.67 -42.35
C SER A 173 20.85 -2.03 -43.72
N LYS A 174 20.42 -3.16 -44.27
CA LYS A 174 20.64 -3.58 -45.64
C LYS A 174 19.31 -4.04 -46.23
N ASP A 175 18.60 -3.10 -46.84
CA ASP A 175 17.24 -3.24 -47.38
C ASP A 175 16.96 -4.54 -48.15
N THR A 176 17.92 -5.00 -48.95
CA THR A 176 17.81 -6.25 -49.73
C THR A 176 17.62 -7.51 -48.87
N ASN A 177 18.01 -7.47 -47.60
CA ASN A 177 17.83 -8.58 -46.69
C ASN A 177 16.35 -8.95 -46.52
N ALA A 178 15.43 -7.98 -46.52
CA ALA A 178 14.00 -8.21 -46.30
C ALA A 178 13.37 -9.14 -47.33
N GLN A 179 13.86 -9.10 -48.58
CA GLN A 179 13.39 -9.94 -49.70
C GLN A 179 14.25 -11.20 -49.91
N ASP A 180 15.46 -11.24 -49.36
CA ASP A 180 16.34 -12.40 -49.46
C ASP A 180 15.88 -13.53 -48.51
N SER A 181 15.51 -14.66 -49.09
CA SER A 181 15.03 -15.87 -48.39
C SER A 181 16.16 -16.73 -47.82
N THR A 182 17.41 -16.38 -48.07
CA THR A 182 18.58 -17.10 -47.55
C THR A 182 18.98 -16.65 -46.14
N ASN A 183 18.32 -15.63 -45.58
CA ASN A 183 18.54 -15.13 -44.23
C ASN A 183 17.23 -14.89 -43.45
N LEU A 184 17.34 -14.58 -42.16
CA LEU A 184 16.22 -14.36 -41.25
C LEU A 184 15.99 -12.88 -40.88
N LEU A 185 16.52 -11.93 -41.64
CA LEU A 185 16.43 -10.50 -41.39
C LEU A 185 15.27 -9.88 -42.19
N GLY A 186 14.41 -9.09 -41.55
CA GLY A 186 13.22 -8.48 -42.18
C GLY A 186 12.10 -9.47 -42.46
N LYS A 187 11.78 -10.34 -41.48
CA LYS A 187 10.88 -11.50 -41.64
C LYS A 187 9.86 -11.58 -40.52
N LEU A 188 8.74 -12.26 -40.79
CA LEU A 188 7.92 -12.92 -39.78
C LEU A 188 8.14 -14.42 -39.87
N MET A 189 8.46 -15.05 -38.74
CA MET A 189 8.69 -16.48 -38.61
C MET A 189 7.64 -17.14 -37.72
N ARG A 190 7.42 -18.44 -37.89
CA ARG A 190 6.52 -19.29 -37.11
C ARG A 190 7.21 -20.60 -36.76
N ILE A 191 7.38 -20.88 -35.47
CA ILE A 191 8.02 -22.10 -34.94
C ILE A 191 7.19 -22.79 -33.85
N ASN A 192 7.49 -24.06 -33.58
CA ASN A 192 6.93 -24.78 -32.43
C ASN A 192 7.56 -24.28 -31.11
N LYS A 193 6.89 -24.57 -29.98
CA LYS A 193 7.35 -24.23 -28.62
C LYS A 193 8.75 -24.76 -28.28
N ASP A 194 9.19 -25.82 -28.95
CA ASP A 194 10.48 -26.48 -28.76
C ASP A 194 11.57 -26.04 -29.75
N GLY A 195 11.25 -25.12 -30.67
CA GLY A 195 12.19 -24.63 -31.68
C GLY A 195 12.10 -25.37 -33.02
N SER A 196 11.38 -26.49 -33.10
CA SER A 196 11.19 -27.20 -34.37
C SER A 196 10.32 -26.39 -35.35
N ILE A 197 10.57 -26.56 -36.64
CA ILE A 197 9.87 -25.80 -37.69
C ILE A 197 8.64 -26.59 -38.14
N PRO A 198 7.42 -26.01 -38.07
CA PRO A 198 6.21 -26.65 -38.56
C PRO A 198 6.27 -26.97 -40.07
N GLU A 199 5.96 -28.22 -40.44
CA GLU A 199 5.97 -28.65 -41.85
C GLU A 199 4.88 -27.99 -42.71
N ASP A 200 3.85 -27.43 -42.06
CA ASP A 200 2.76 -26.70 -42.70
C ASP A 200 3.13 -25.24 -43.04
N ASN A 201 4.33 -24.75 -42.67
CA ASN A 201 4.77 -23.42 -43.08
C ASN A 201 4.83 -23.29 -44.62
N PRO A 202 4.46 -22.12 -45.18
CA PRO A 202 4.23 -21.96 -46.62
C PRO A 202 5.48 -22.17 -47.47
N HIS A 203 6.67 -21.88 -46.93
CA HIS A 203 7.95 -22.05 -47.62
C HIS A 203 8.75 -23.27 -47.14
N TYR A 204 8.14 -24.20 -46.39
CA TYR A 204 8.87 -25.30 -45.76
C TYR A 204 9.65 -26.17 -46.78
N ARG A 205 9.06 -26.41 -47.96
CA ARG A 205 9.65 -27.22 -49.03
C ARG A 205 10.58 -26.42 -49.95
N GLU A 206 10.43 -25.09 -49.98
CA GLU A 206 11.19 -24.20 -50.86
C GLU A 206 12.49 -23.72 -50.20
N PHE A 207 12.41 -23.29 -48.94
CA PHE A 207 13.56 -22.78 -48.20
C PHE A 207 14.31 -23.89 -47.46
N THR A 208 15.50 -23.57 -46.97
CA THR A 208 16.39 -24.53 -46.31
C THR A 208 16.72 -24.11 -44.87
N GLY A 209 17.08 -25.09 -44.03
CA GLY A 209 17.44 -24.85 -42.64
C GLY A 209 16.38 -24.08 -41.86
N ASN A 210 16.83 -23.10 -41.07
CA ASN A 210 15.96 -22.24 -40.25
C ASN A 210 15.07 -21.31 -41.08
N ASN A 211 15.42 -21.04 -42.35
CA ASN A 211 14.62 -20.16 -43.21
C ASN A 211 13.24 -20.75 -43.53
N ARG A 212 13.05 -22.06 -43.34
CA ARG A 212 11.73 -22.72 -43.39
C ARG A 212 10.74 -22.18 -42.35
N ALA A 213 11.22 -21.47 -41.33
CA ALA A 213 10.37 -20.81 -40.36
C ALA A 213 9.63 -19.59 -40.92
N ILE A 214 10.08 -19.03 -42.05
CA ILE A 214 9.52 -17.82 -42.64
C ILE A 214 8.08 -18.07 -43.10
N VAL A 215 7.17 -17.20 -42.64
CA VAL A 215 5.79 -17.12 -43.11
C VAL A 215 5.50 -15.81 -43.85
N ALA A 216 6.31 -14.77 -43.61
CA ALA A 216 6.23 -13.53 -44.36
C ALA A 216 7.58 -12.84 -44.57
N LEU A 217 7.72 -12.21 -45.73
CA LEU A 217 8.85 -11.38 -46.17
C LEU A 217 8.51 -9.89 -46.10
N GLY A 218 9.53 -9.03 -46.28
CA GLY A 218 9.30 -7.63 -46.61
C GLY A 218 9.04 -6.69 -45.43
N PHE A 219 9.65 -6.96 -44.26
CA PHE A 219 9.64 -6.02 -43.12
C PHE A 219 10.92 -5.17 -43.08
N ARG A 220 10.79 -3.94 -42.59
CA ARG A 220 11.95 -3.06 -42.34
C ARG A 220 12.47 -3.20 -40.92
N ASN A 221 11.66 -2.85 -39.93
CA ASN A 221 11.99 -2.90 -38.52
C ASN A 221 10.77 -3.26 -37.67
N ALA A 222 10.34 -4.52 -37.80
CA ALA A 222 9.19 -5.06 -37.09
C ALA A 222 9.49 -5.28 -35.59
N PHE A 223 9.18 -4.28 -34.75
CA PHE A 223 9.56 -4.24 -33.33
C PHE A 223 8.76 -5.17 -32.43
N SER A 224 7.45 -5.32 -32.67
CA SER A 224 6.54 -5.98 -31.74
C SER A 224 5.44 -6.75 -32.47
N ILE A 225 4.86 -7.73 -31.76
CA ILE A 225 3.73 -8.52 -32.23
C ILE A 225 2.68 -8.55 -31.12
N ALA A 226 1.46 -8.12 -31.43
CA ALA A 226 0.30 -8.24 -30.56
C ALA A 226 -0.68 -9.29 -31.10
N VAL A 227 -1.41 -9.97 -30.20
CA VAL A 227 -2.35 -11.03 -30.60
C VAL A 227 -3.73 -10.79 -30.05
N GLN A 228 -4.71 -10.66 -30.94
CA GLN A 228 -6.12 -10.69 -30.56
C GLN A 228 -6.52 -12.14 -30.28
N ARG A 229 -6.40 -12.57 -29.02
CA ARG A 229 -6.51 -13.97 -28.60
C ARG A 229 -7.80 -14.68 -29.05
N THR A 230 -8.91 -13.95 -29.20
CA THR A 230 -10.21 -14.50 -29.62
C THR A 230 -10.26 -14.83 -31.11
N THR A 231 -9.70 -13.97 -31.97
CA THR A 231 -9.75 -14.10 -33.44
C THR A 231 -8.49 -14.73 -34.01
N GLY A 232 -7.37 -14.69 -33.29
CA GLY A 232 -6.04 -15.07 -33.76
C GLY A 232 -5.38 -14.06 -34.71
N LEU A 233 -5.94 -12.86 -34.83
CA LEU A 233 -5.31 -11.76 -35.57
C LEU A 233 -4.02 -11.33 -34.86
N LEU A 234 -2.92 -11.30 -35.61
CA LEU A 234 -1.63 -10.75 -35.23
C LEU A 234 -1.51 -9.36 -35.84
N HIS A 235 -1.16 -8.37 -35.02
CA HIS A 235 -0.68 -7.07 -35.48
C HIS A 235 0.82 -7.00 -35.24
N VAL A 236 1.60 -6.78 -36.31
CA VAL A 236 3.04 -6.61 -36.26
C VAL A 236 3.34 -5.13 -36.50
N SER A 237 3.99 -4.48 -35.54
CA SER A 237 4.35 -3.07 -35.63
C SER A 237 5.64 -2.92 -36.41
N ASP A 238 5.61 -2.32 -37.60
CA ASP A 238 6.76 -2.12 -38.48
C ASP A 238 7.05 -0.64 -38.74
N VAL A 239 8.30 -0.25 -38.44
CA VAL A 239 8.78 1.12 -38.66
C VAL A 239 9.41 1.23 -40.05
N GLY A 240 8.68 1.86 -40.96
CA GLY A 240 9.08 2.14 -42.33
C GLY A 240 10.07 3.30 -42.45
N ALA A 241 10.37 3.72 -43.69
CA ALA A 241 11.26 4.85 -43.94
C ALA A 241 10.53 6.19 -43.91
N ASN A 242 9.28 6.21 -44.38
CA ASN A 242 8.41 7.38 -44.38
C ASN A 242 7.05 7.10 -43.74
N TYR A 243 6.73 5.83 -43.48
CA TYR A 243 5.48 5.37 -42.92
C TYR A 243 5.70 4.51 -41.68
N GLU A 244 4.77 4.63 -40.75
CA GLU A 244 4.57 3.65 -39.68
C GLU A 244 3.45 2.70 -40.07
N GLN A 245 3.61 1.41 -39.82
CA GLN A 245 2.74 0.38 -40.38
C GLN A 245 2.36 -0.68 -39.35
N ILE A 246 1.07 -1.05 -39.35
CA ILE A 246 0.55 -2.22 -38.65
C ILE A 246 0.29 -3.28 -39.71
N GLU A 247 1.12 -4.31 -39.73
CA GLU A 247 0.98 -5.45 -40.63
C GLU A 247 0.12 -6.54 -39.98
N ALA A 248 -0.81 -7.12 -40.74
CA ALA A 248 -1.73 -8.14 -40.23
C ALA A 248 -1.42 -9.55 -40.73
N TYR A 249 -1.42 -10.51 -39.80
CA TYR A 249 -1.33 -11.93 -40.12
C TYR A 249 -2.32 -12.74 -39.27
N ASN A 250 -2.95 -13.77 -39.81
CA ASN A 250 -3.98 -14.54 -39.09
C ASN A 250 -3.45 -15.90 -38.65
N SER A 251 -3.30 -16.10 -37.34
CA SER A 251 -2.86 -17.36 -36.73
C SER A 251 -3.99 -18.39 -36.53
N SER A 252 -5.25 -18.04 -36.82
CA SER A 252 -6.38 -18.98 -36.80
C SER A 252 -6.64 -19.66 -38.15
N ALA A 253 -6.02 -19.15 -39.22
CA ALA A 253 -6.16 -19.70 -40.56
C ALA A 253 -4.94 -20.56 -40.93
N PRO A 254 -5.03 -21.45 -41.93
CA PRO A 254 -3.86 -22.11 -42.48
C PRO A 254 -2.77 -21.09 -42.84
N PRO A 255 -1.49 -21.35 -42.50
CA PRO A 255 -0.43 -20.39 -42.75
C PRO A 255 -0.24 -20.20 -44.25
N THR A 256 -0.10 -18.95 -44.67
CA THR A 256 -0.05 -18.53 -46.08
C THR A 256 1.12 -17.57 -46.27
N ALA A 257 1.85 -17.72 -47.37
CA ALA A 257 2.93 -16.78 -47.72
C ALA A 257 2.40 -15.34 -47.76
N ALA A 258 3.23 -14.40 -47.33
CA ALA A 258 2.93 -12.99 -47.38
C ALA A 258 4.21 -12.19 -47.66
N ASN A 259 4.05 -11.07 -48.32
CA ASN A 259 5.12 -10.11 -48.52
C ASN A 259 4.60 -8.70 -48.22
N PHE A 260 5.18 -8.02 -47.24
CA PHE A 260 4.77 -6.66 -46.87
C PHE A 260 5.49 -5.57 -47.68
N GLY A 261 6.37 -5.98 -48.59
CA GLY A 261 6.81 -5.16 -49.73
C GLY A 261 8.09 -4.35 -49.52
N TRP A 262 8.61 -4.20 -48.30
CA TRP A 262 9.89 -3.50 -48.08
C TRP A 262 11.04 -4.20 -48.84
N PRO A 263 11.93 -3.48 -49.55
CA PRO A 263 12.03 -2.01 -49.63
C PRO A 263 11.30 -1.38 -50.82
N GLY A 264 10.72 -2.19 -51.71
CA GLY A 264 10.05 -1.69 -52.91
C GLY A 264 8.77 -0.90 -52.60
N ILE A 265 8.13 -1.21 -51.47
CA ILE A 265 6.90 -0.59 -50.99
C ILE A 265 7.09 -0.21 -49.52
N ASP A 266 6.89 1.08 -49.23
CA ASP A 266 6.90 1.69 -47.90
C ASP A 266 5.57 2.43 -47.76
N GLY A 267 4.72 1.97 -46.84
CA GLY A 267 3.30 2.34 -46.76
C GLY A 267 2.42 1.53 -47.73
N PRO A 268 1.19 2.01 -47.99
CA PRO A 268 0.30 1.40 -48.98
C PRO A 268 0.93 1.39 -50.39
N ALA A 269 0.81 0.28 -51.12
CA ALA A 269 1.36 0.14 -52.48
C ALA A 269 0.89 1.22 -53.47
N ARG A 270 -0.37 1.67 -53.33
CA ARG A 270 -1.06 2.53 -54.30
C ARG A 270 -0.97 1.91 -55.71
N ASP A 271 -0.41 2.61 -56.68
CA ASP A 271 -0.29 2.15 -58.08
C ASP A 271 1.06 1.43 -58.38
N ARG A 272 1.89 1.17 -57.36
CA ARG A 272 3.20 0.52 -57.56
C ARG A 272 3.02 -0.98 -57.86
N PRO A 273 3.87 -1.59 -58.71
CA PRO A 273 3.88 -3.03 -58.91
C PRO A 273 4.12 -3.77 -57.59
N THR A 274 3.34 -4.82 -57.33
CA THR A 274 3.43 -5.60 -56.08
C THR A 274 3.87 -7.05 -56.36
N PRO A 275 4.59 -7.70 -55.43
CA PRO A 275 4.75 -9.15 -55.43
C PRO A 275 3.41 -9.89 -55.45
N ALA A 276 3.41 -11.14 -55.92
CA ALA A 276 2.19 -11.94 -56.05
C ALA A 276 1.50 -12.23 -54.70
N ASP A 277 2.28 -12.31 -53.63
CA ASP A 277 1.86 -12.54 -52.24
C ASP A 277 1.83 -11.25 -51.41
N TYR A 278 1.79 -10.08 -52.07
CA TYR A 278 1.76 -8.80 -51.39
C TYR A 278 0.53 -8.64 -50.51
N ARG A 279 0.74 -8.13 -49.30
CA ARG A 279 -0.33 -7.71 -48.39
C ARG A 279 -0.13 -6.25 -48.03
N ALA A 280 -1.17 -5.45 -48.21
CA ALA A 280 -1.17 -4.08 -47.74
C ALA A 280 -1.19 -4.04 -46.20
N PRO A 281 -0.59 -3.00 -45.59
CA PRO A 281 -0.70 -2.79 -44.15
C PRO A 281 -2.16 -2.67 -43.74
N ALA A 282 -2.50 -3.26 -42.60
CA ALA A 282 -3.84 -3.14 -42.02
C ALA A 282 -4.11 -1.69 -41.60
N TYR A 283 -3.07 -0.97 -41.20
CA TYR A 283 -3.11 0.47 -40.96
C TYR A 283 -1.73 1.07 -41.22
N ALA A 284 -1.67 2.26 -41.81
CA ALA A 284 -0.41 2.98 -42.00
C ALA A 284 -0.59 4.50 -41.90
N TYR A 285 0.43 5.20 -41.41
CA TYR A 285 0.43 6.67 -41.31
C TYR A 285 1.82 7.26 -41.57
N ASP A 286 1.88 8.46 -42.15
CA ASP A 286 3.14 9.09 -42.56
C ASP A 286 3.87 9.85 -41.43
N HIS A 287 5.18 10.06 -41.59
CA HIS A 287 6.00 10.92 -40.72
C HIS A 287 5.71 12.43 -40.90
N GLY A 288 5.14 12.83 -42.04
CA GLY A 288 5.14 14.21 -42.55
C GLY A 288 4.00 15.11 -42.07
N ARG A 289 2.77 14.61 -41.92
CA ARG A 289 1.63 15.39 -41.39
C ARG A 289 1.69 15.60 -39.87
N GLY A 290 2.87 15.44 -39.27
CA GLY A 290 3.12 15.74 -37.87
C GLY A 290 2.69 14.64 -36.89
N GLU A 291 2.18 13.50 -37.34
CA GLU A 291 1.62 12.51 -36.40
C GLU A 291 2.55 11.35 -36.03
N GLY A 292 3.47 10.86 -36.87
CA GLY A 292 4.35 9.72 -36.54
C GLY A 292 5.83 10.03 -36.37
N THR A 293 6.54 9.16 -35.64
CA THR A 293 8.02 9.11 -35.55
C THR A 293 8.54 7.68 -35.59
N ALA A 294 7.96 6.79 -34.77
CA ALA A 294 8.26 5.36 -34.74
C ALA A 294 7.15 4.64 -33.99
N LEU A 295 6.41 3.76 -34.67
CA LEU A 295 5.46 2.84 -34.07
C LEU A 295 6.22 1.78 -33.29
N CYS A 296 6.11 1.81 -31.96
CA CYS A 296 6.90 0.91 -31.11
C CYS A 296 6.15 -0.40 -30.84
N SER A 297 4.96 -0.31 -30.24
CA SER A 297 4.18 -1.45 -29.80
C SER A 297 2.72 -1.12 -29.52
N GLY A 298 1.93 -2.15 -29.24
CA GLY A 298 0.53 -2.05 -28.88
C GLY A 298 -0.05 -3.37 -28.41
N ASP A 299 -1.27 -3.32 -27.88
CA ASP A 299 -2.02 -4.48 -27.44
C ASP A 299 -3.54 -4.30 -27.66
N PHE A 300 -4.26 -5.41 -27.75
CA PHE A 300 -5.70 -5.42 -27.92
C PHE A 300 -6.40 -5.34 -26.56
N TYR A 301 -7.38 -4.44 -26.44
CA TYR A 301 -8.16 -4.30 -25.21
C TYR A 301 -9.16 -5.44 -25.06
N ASN A 302 -8.73 -6.54 -24.45
CA ASN A 302 -9.53 -7.72 -24.13
C ASN A 302 -9.20 -8.25 -22.72
N PRO A 303 -9.54 -7.50 -21.65
CA PRO A 303 -9.23 -7.90 -20.29
C PRO A 303 -9.84 -9.24 -19.90
N ALA A 304 -9.02 -10.12 -19.32
CA ALA A 304 -9.45 -11.47 -18.92
C ALA A 304 -10.34 -11.47 -17.66
N LYS A 305 -10.14 -10.50 -16.76
CA LYS A 305 -10.84 -10.37 -15.47
C LYS A 305 -11.08 -8.89 -15.12
N PRO A 306 -11.98 -8.18 -15.84
CA PRO A 306 -12.19 -6.74 -15.66
C PRO A 306 -12.48 -6.37 -14.19
N GLY A 307 -11.71 -5.45 -13.64
CA GLY A 307 -11.88 -4.90 -12.29
C GLY A 307 -12.63 -3.57 -12.29
N ALA A 308 -12.73 -2.94 -11.11
CA ALA A 308 -13.46 -1.67 -10.94
C ALA A 308 -12.89 -0.50 -11.77
N GLY A 309 -11.59 -0.54 -12.12
CA GLY A 309 -10.92 0.46 -12.95
C GLY A 309 -10.79 0.06 -14.43
N ALA A 310 -11.48 -1.00 -14.87
CA ALA A 310 -11.49 -1.41 -16.27
C ALA A 310 -12.14 -0.35 -17.16
N PHE A 311 -11.64 -0.23 -18.39
CA PHE A 311 -12.15 0.73 -19.36
C PHE A 311 -13.56 0.31 -19.79
N PRO A 312 -14.39 1.30 -20.20
CA PRO A 312 -15.71 1.03 -20.74
C PRO A 312 -15.71 0.04 -21.92
N LYS A 313 -16.84 -0.68 -22.08
CA LYS A 313 -16.98 -1.78 -23.04
C LYS A 313 -16.72 -1.38 -24.49
N GLU A 314 -16.91 -0.11 -24.85
CA GLU A 314 -16.62 0.44 -26.17
C GLU A 314 -15.15 0.35 -26.59
N HIS A 315 -14.24 0.15 -25.62
CA HIS A 315 -12.83 -0.10 -25.92
C HIS A 315 -12.56 -1.57 -26.26
N THR A 316 -13.48 -2.50 -26.00
CA THR A 316 -13.28 -3.94 -26.23
C THR A 316 -12.92 -4.24 -27.67
N GLY A 317 -11.84 -5.00 -27.87
CA GLY A 317 -11.35 -5.40 -29.19
C GLY A 317 -10.54 -4.34 -29.94
N ARG A 318 -10.49 -3.09 -29.45
CA ARG A 318 -9.65 -2.04 -30.05
C ARG A 318 -8.18 -2.35 -29.84
N PHE A 319 -7.36 -2.00 -30.83
CA PHE A 319 -5.91 -2.10 -30.74
C PHE A 319 -5.35 -0.75 -30.30
N PHE A 320 -4.75 -0.69 -29.12
CA PHE A 320 -4.05 0.48 -28.59
C PHE A 320 -2.58 0.38 -28.94
N PHE A 321 -1.98 1.47 -29.41
CA PHE A 321 -0.57 1.46 -29.82
C PHE A 321 0.09 2.80 -29.54
N SER A 322 1.39 2.75 -29.27
CA SER A 322 2.23 3.90 -28.96
C SER A 322 3.14 4.28 -30.10
N ASP A 323 3.35 5.58 -30.25
CA ASP A 323 4.40 6.12 -31.10
C ASP A 323 5.41 6.89 -30.25
N TYR A 324 6.69 6.67 -30.57
CA TYR A 324 7.84 7.28 -29.92
C TYR A 324 7.79 8.82 -29.86
N LYS A 325 6.95 9.44 -30.70
CA LYS A 325 6.64 10.87 -30.68
C LYS A 325 5.98 11.37 -29.39
N GLY A 326 5.37 10.51 -28.60
CA GLY A 326 4.83 10.86 -27.29
C GLY A 326 3.31 10.71 -27.13
N TRP A 327 2.71 9.74 -27.81
CA TRP A 327 1.28 9.49 -27.73
C TRP A 327 0.93 8.01 -27.77
N ILE A 328 -0.29 7.70 -27.29
CA ILE A 328 -0.98 6.42 -27.46
C ILE A 328 -2.30 6.72 -28.19
N LYS A 329 -2.59 5.95 -29.23
CA LYS A 329 -3.84 6.03 -30.01
C LYS A 329 -4.46 4.64 -30.10
N SER A 330 -5.70 4.56 -30.57
CA SER A 330 -6.35 3.27 -30.83
C SER A 330 -7.10 3.23 -32.16
N ILE A 331 -7.15 2.05 -32.77
CA ILE A 331 -7.98 1.74 -33.94
C ILE A 331 -8.92 0.58 -33.61
N ASP A 332 -10.07 0.54 -34.28
CA ASP A 332 -10.86 -0.68 -34.40
C ASP A 332 -10.29 -1.49 -35.56
N PRO A 333 -9.79 -2.73 -35.36
CA PRO A 333 -9.28 -3.56 -36.46
C PRO A 333 -10.30 -3.81 -37.59
N ALA A 334 -11.61 -3.71 -37.30
CA ALA A 334 -12.65 -3.81 -38.33
C ALA A 334 -12.85 -2.49 -39.11
N LYS A 335 -12.33 -1.38 -38.61
CA LYS A 335 -12.39 -0.03 -39.22
C LYS A 335 -11.06 0.70 -39.00
N PRO A 336 -9.94 0.20 -39.56
CA PRO A 336 -8.62 0.69 -39.23
C PRO A 336 -8.37 2.14 -39.65
N ASP A 337 -9.13 2.66 -40.62
CA ASP A 337 -9.05 4.05 -41.06
C ASP A 337 -9.51 5.06 -40.00
N GLU A 338 -10.25 4.61 -38.98
CA GLU A 338 -10.70 5.44 -37.85
C GLU A 338 -9.69 5.34 -36.69
N ARG A 339 -8.72 6.27 -36.67
CA ARG A 339 -7.76 6.43 -35.55
C ARG A 339 -8.27 7.40 -34.50
N HIS A 340 -8.22 6.98 -33.24
CA HIS A 340 -8.70 7.78 -32.10
C HIS A 340 -7.57 8.09 -31.13
N ASP A 341 -7.53 9.34 -30.68
CA ASP A 341 -6.60 9.80 -29.65
C ASP A 341 -6.95 9.18 -28.30
N PHE A 342 -5.92 8.77 -27.55
CA PHE A 342 -6.07 8.30 -26.18
C PHE A 342 -5.20 9.10 -25.22
N ALA A 343 -3.87 9.02 -25.33
CA ALA A 343 -2.95 9.72 -24.43
C ALA A 343 -1.91 10.51 -25.21
N THR A 344 -1.50 11.67 -24.70
CA THR A 344 -0.47 12.53 -25.30
C THR A 344 0.49 13.06 -24.24
N LYS A 345 1.59 13.72 -24.66
CA LYS A 345 2.64 14.27 -23.79
C LYS A 345 3.41 13.22 -22.99
N ILE A 346 3.48 12.01 -23.52
CA ILE A 346 4.28 10.93 -22.94
C ILE A 346 5.73 11.09 -23.41
N ASP A 347 6.73 10.86 -22.56
CA ASP A 347 8.13 11.01 -22.93
C ASP A 347 8.68 9.73 -23.59
N ARG A 348 8.42 9.60 -24.90
CA ARG A 348 8.84 8.48 -25.75
C ARG A 348 8.28 7.14 -25.26
N PRO A 349 6.96 6.90 -25.39
CA PRO A 349 6.36 5.62 -25.06
C PRO A 349 6.88 4.54 -26.00
N ILE A 350 7.19 3.37 -25.45
CA ILE A 350 7.81 2.28 -26.22
C ILE A 350 7.02 0.97 -26.13
N ASP A 351 6.14 0.82 -25.13
CA ASP A 351 5.28 -0.35 -25.05
C ASP A 351 3.96 -0.05 -24.32
N VAL A 352 2.91 -0.76 -24.73
CA VAL A 352 1.54 -0.68 -24.21
C VAL A 352 1.01 -2.09 -24.04
N GLU A 353 0.55 -2.42 -22.83
CA GLU A 353 -0.02 -3.74 -22.53
C GLU A 353 -1.31 -3.59 -21.73
N ILE A 354 -2.28 -4.49 -21.98
CA ILE A 354 -3.54 -4.51 -21.25
C ILE A 354 -3.48 -5.56 -20.14
N ALA A 355 -3.57 -5.10 -18.90
CA ALA A 355 -3.57 -5.96 -17.74
C ALA A 355 -4.85 -6.82 -17.67
N PRO A 356 -4.80 -8.00 -17.01
CA PRO A 356 -5.99 -8.83 -16.82
C PRO A 356 -7.17 -8.09 -16.16
N ASP A 357 -6.89 -7.10 -15.31
CA ASP A 357 -7.89 -6.29 -14.61
C ASP A 357 -8.52 -5.18 -15.48
N GLY A 358 -8.07 -5.01 -16.72
CA GLY A 358 -8.58 -4.00 -17.64
C GLY A 358 -7.93 -2.63 -17.51
N ALA A 359 -6.87 -2.48 -16.72
CA ALA A 359 -6.02 -1.30 -16.77
C ALA A 359 -5.11 -1.35 -18.02
N LEU A 360 -4.91 -0.20 -18.68
CA LEU A 360 -3.86 -0.04 -19.69
C LEU A 360 -2.57 0.33 -18.99
N TRP A 361 -1.47 -0.32 -19.33
CA TRP A 361 -0.15 0.04 -18.84
C TRP A 361 0.71 0.50 -19.99
N TYR A 362 1.58 1.47 -19.75
CA TYR A 362 2.59 1.86 -20.71
C TYR A 362 3.94 2.08 -20.03
N ILE A 363 5.01 1.82 -20.78
CA ILE A 363 6.37 2.23 -20.42
C ILE A 363 6.82 3.36 -21.32
N GLU A 364 7.48 4.33 -20.72
CA GLU A 364 8.13 5.43 -21.41
C GLU A 364 9.63 5.37 -21.18
N ARG A 365 10.39 5.70 -22.22
CA ARG A 365 11.84 5.56 -22.21
C ARG A 365 12.53 6.76 -21.57
N ALA A 366 11.92 7.94 -21.67
CA ALA A 366 12.49 9.21 -21.28
C ALA A 366 13.88 9.48 -21.91
N GLY A 367 14.62 10.44 -21.34
CA GLY A 367 16.04 10.67 -21.64
C GLY A 367 16.28 11.60 -22.82
N ILE A 368 17.44 11.48 -23.49
CA ILE A 368 17.83 12.39 -24.59
C ILE A 368 16.89 12.16 -25.80
N PRO A 369 16.13 13.17 -26.24
CA PRO A 369 15.26 13.03 -27.41
C PRO A 369 16.05 12.73 -28.69
N GLY A 370 15.41 12.08 -29.66
CA GLY A 370 16.00 11.70 -30.94
C GLY A 370 16.42 10.22 -31.00
N GLY A 371 17.22 9.87 -32.01
CA GLY A 371 17.66 8.49 -32.30
C GLY A 371 19.17 8.34 -32.40
N SER A 372 19.95 9.18 -31.69
CA SER A 372 21.41 9.02 -31.65
C SER A 372 21.82 7.74 -30.93
N ASP A 373 23.04 7.28 -31.15
CA ASP A 373 23.59 6.11 -30.46
C ASP A 373 23.54 6.29 -28.94
N GLU A 374 23.81 7.48 -28.42
CA GLU A 374 23.72 7.79 -26.99
C GLU A 374 22.27 7.77 -26.49
N ALA A 375 21.36 8.40 -27.24
CA ALA A 375 19.93 8.42 -26.93
C ALA A 375 19.31 7.02 -26.93
N ASN A 376 19.87 6.12 -27.75
CA ASN A 376 19.44 4.75 -27.84
C ASN A 376 20.23 3.80 -26.92
N SER A 377 21.43 4.13 -26.46
CA SER A 377 22.26 3.18 -25.71
C SER A 377 22.00 3.16 -24.21
N ALA A 378 21.58 4.27 -23.60
CA ALA A 378 21.37 4.31 -22.15
C ALA A 378 20.26 5.29 -21.73
N SER A 379 19.11 4.76 -21.31
CA SER A 379 18.19 5.48 -20.42
C SER A 379 18.38 4.99 -18.98
N LYS A 380 18.19 5.89 -18.02
CA LYS A 380 18.17 5.58 -16.56
C LYS A 380 17.00 6.24 -15.85
N ASN A 381 16.06 6.81 -16.59
CA ASN A 381 14.94 7.59 -16.07
C ASN A 381 13.62 7.20 -16.73
N GLY A 382 13.58 6.06 -17.43
CA GLY A 382 12.33 5.50 -17.93
C GLY A 382 11.38 5.18 -16.80
N SER A 383 10.08 5.20 -17.09
CA SER A 383 9.02 5.02 -16.10
C SER A 383 7.96 4.05 -16.60
N LEU A 384 7.29 3.40 -15.65
CA LEU A 384 6.16 2.50 -15.86
C LEU A 384 4.91 3.14 -15.27
N TRP A 385 3.86 3.19 -16.07
CA TRP A 385 2.61 3.86 -15.72
C TRP A 385 1.42 2.92 -15.88
N ARG A 386 0.43 3.10 -15.00
CA ARG A 386 -0.84 2.38 -15.01
C ARG A 386 -1.97 3.38 -15.20
N VAL A 387 -2.82 3.16 -16.20
CA VAL A 387 -4.01 3.96 -16.52
C VAL A 387 -5.26 3.17 -16.18
N THR A 388 -6.18 3.79 -15.44
CA THR A 388 -7.47 3.20 -15.03
C THR A 388 -8.63 4.13 -15.34
N TRP A 389 -9.79 3.54 -15.56
CA TRP A 389 -11.05 4.28 -15.63
C TRP A 389 -11.53 4.66 -14.23
N THR A 390 -11.87 5.93 -14.06
CA THR A 390 -12.37 6.54 -12.82
C THR A 390 -13.83 7.00 -12.95
N GLY A 391 -14.49 6.66 -14.06
CA GLY A 391 -15.83 7.11 -14.37
C GLY A 391 -15.81 8.39 -15.21
N GLY A 392 -16.24 8.27 -16.46
CA GLY A 392 -16.42 9.36 -17.41
C GLY A 392 -17.89 9.67 -17.57
N GLY A 393 -18.31 10.69 -16.83
CA GLY A 393 -19.46 11.51 -17.11
C GLY A 393 -19.19 12.86 -16.48
N GLN A 394 -19.54 13.95 -17.15
CA GLN A 394 -19.73 15.20 -16.40
C GLN A 394 -20.94 14.96 -15.47
N PRO A 395 -20.89 15.38 -14.21
CA PRO A 395 -22.06 15.30 -13.36
C PRO A 395 -23.19 16.12 -14.00
N VAL A 396 -24.37 15.53 -14.13
CA VAL A 396 -25.55 16.19 -14.72
C VAL A 396 -26.67 16.40 -13.70
N LYS A 397 -26.58 15.79 -12.52
CA LYS A 397 -27.55 15.98 -11.43
C LYS A 397 -26.92 15.82 -10.05
N LEU A 398 -27.60 16.36 -9.04
CA LEU A 398 -27.28 16.20 -7.62
C LEU A 398 -28.25 15.23 -6.94
N ALA A 399 -27.76 14.50 -5.94
CA ALA A 399 -28.61 13.68 -5.07
C ALA A 399 -28.17 13.79 -3.61
N VAL A 400 -29.10 14.05 -2.70
CA VAL A 400 -28.84 13.95 -1.25
C VAL A 400 -28.89 12.48 -0.86
N ILE A 401 -27.71 11.87 -0.65
CA ILE A 401 -27.57 10.44 -0.37
C ILE A 401 -27.49 10.12 1.13
N GLN A 402 -27.28 11.14 1.98
CA GLN A 402 -27.42 11.04 3.43
C GLN A 402 -28.17 12.27 3.94
N GLN A 403 -29.34 12.03 4.54
CA GLN A 403 -30.29 13.05 4.95
C GLN A 403 -29.90 13.70 6.30
N PRO A 404 -30.27 14.97 6.54
CA PRO A 404 -30.19 15.58 7.86
C PRO A 404 -31.22 14.95 8.82
N ALA A 405 -31.00 15.12 10.12
CA ALA A 405 -31.91 14.72 11.18
C ALA A 405 -32.35 15.92 12.04
N SER A 406 -33.51 15.81 12.68
CA SER A 406 -33.99 16.82 13.62
C SER A 406 -33.02 16.98 14.80
N ALA A 407 -32.82 18.22 15.25
CA ALA A 407 -31.83 18.56 16.27
C ALA A 407 -32.30 19.69 17.19
N ASN A 408 -31.52 20.01 18.22
CA ASN A 408 -31.73 21.20 19.02
C ASN A 408 -31.07 22.43 18.37
N VAL A 409 -31.51 23.63 18.74
CA VAL A 409 -30.90 24.90 18.32
C VAL A 409 -29.38 24.87 18.53
N GLY A 410 -28.63 25.08 17.45
CA GLY A 410 -27.17 25.10 17.45
C GLY A 410 -26.49 23.73 17.53
N ALA A 411 -27.24 22.64 17.72
CA ALA A 411 -26.71 21.28 17.61
C ALA A 411 -26.57 20.86 16.13
N THR A 412 -25.69 19.90 15.88
CA THR A 412 -25.53 19.35 14.53
C THR A 412 -26.77 18.60 14.09
N VAL A 413 -27.16 18.75 12.82
CA VAL A 413 -28.25 17.98 12.17
C VAL A 413 -27.75 16.63 11.63
N GLY A 414 -26.58 16.18 12.08
CA GLY A 414 -25.91 14.98 11.58
C GLY A 414 -25.07 15.25 10.34
N THR A 415 -24.41 14.20 9.84
CA THR A 415 -23.62 14.29 8.60
C THR A 415 -24.54 14.23 7.39
N VAL A 416 -24.44 15.21 6.51
CA VAL A 416 -25.17 15.26 5.24
C VAL A 416 -24.20 14.95 4.10
N LYS A 417 -24.64 14.17 3.12
CA LYS A 417 -23.85 13.83 1.93
C LYS A 417 -24.63 14.09 0.66
N VAL A 418 -23.99 14.78 -0.29
CA VAL A 418 -24.55 15.07 -1.61
C VAL A 418 -23.64 14.45 -2.67
N ALA A 419 -24.20 13.56 -3.49
CA ALA A 419 -23.52 12.95 -4.62
C ALA A 419 -23.74 13.75 -5.89
N LEU A 420 -22.68 13.89 -6.69
CA LEU A 420 -22.73 14.33 -8.06
C LEU A 420 -22.90 13.11 -8.96
N GLN A 421 -24.01 13.05 -9.68
CA GLN A 421 -24.41 11.86 -10.42
C GLN A 421 -24.50 12.12 -11.93
N ASP A 422 -24.26 11.06 -12.69
CA ASP A 422 -24.51 11.02 -14.12
C ASP A 422 -26.02 10.90 -14.44
N ALA A 423 -26.37 10.81 -15.72
CA ALA A 423 -27.75 10.66 -16.16
C ALA A 423 -28.41 9.38 -15.62
N SER A 424 -27.63 8.29 -15.48
CA SER A 424 -28.08 6.99 -14.98
C SER A 424 -28.34 6.97 -13.47
N GLY A 425 -27.84 7.94 -12.70
CA GLY A 425 -27.94 7.97 -11.24
C GLY A 425 -26.73 7.38 -10.53
N SER A 426 -25.65 7.09 -11.24
CA SER A 426 -24.39 6.64 -10.64
C SER A 426 -23.55 7.84 -10.21
N THR A 427 -22.86 7.73 -9.07
CA THR A 427 -21.94 8.77 -8.59
C THR A 427 -20.74 8.88 -9.52
N VAL A 428 -20.41 10.10 -9.95
CA VAL A 428 -19.25 10.38 -10.79
C VAL A 428 -18.03 10.54 -9.88
N GLU A 429 -17.23 9.49 -9.69
CA GLU A 429 -16.10 9.53 -8.75
C GLU A 429 -15.03 10.58 -9.13
N SER A 430 -14.89 10.90 -10.42
CA SER A 430 -14.00 11.96 -10.89
C SER A 430 -14.51 13.39 -10.59
N ALA A 431 -15.78 13.57 -10.22
CA ALA A 431 -16.34 14.89 -9.94
C ALA A 431 -15.80 15.44 -8.61
N ASN A 432 -15.26 16.66 -8.68
CA ASN A 432 -14.69 17.40 -7.57
C ASN A 432 -15.36 18.77 -7.36
N ASP A 433 -16.51 18.99 -8.01
CA ASP A 433 -17.24 20.24 -7.92
C ASP A 433 -17.57 20.60 -6.48
N THR A 434 -17.60 21.91 -6.23
CA THR A 434 -18.01 22.42 -4.94
C THR A 434 -19.53 22.41 -4.83
N VAL A 435 -20.05 21.69 -3.84
CA VAL A 435 -21.46 21.69 -3.47
C VAL A 435 -21.68 22.70 -2.34
N THR A 436 -22.72 23.50 -2.46
CA THR A 436 -23.18 24.46 -1.45
C THR A 436 -24.56 24.06 -0.96
N LEU A 437 -24.76 24.07 0.36
CA LEU A 437 -26.03 23.85 1.03
C LEU A 437 -26.60 25.15 1.59
N THR A 438 -27.90 25.34 1.41
CA THR A 438 -28.68 26.45 1.97
C THR A 438 -29.89 25.92 2.73
N LEU A 439 -30.42 26.69 3.67
CA LEU A 439 -31.58 26.32 4.49
C LEU A 439 -32.88 26.87 3.88
N ASP A 440 -33.92 26.05 3.82
CA ASP A 440 -35.25 26.41 3.32
C ASP A 440 -36.35 25.88 4.26
N PRO A 441 -37.28 26.70 4.81
CA PRO A 441 -37.37 28.16 4.66
C PRO A 441 -36.14 28.87 5.23
N ALA A 442 -35.74 29.99 4.60
CA ALA A 442 -34.63 30.84 5.05
C ALA A 442 -34.95 31.65 6.32
N ALA A 443 -35.61 31.01 7.30
CA ALA A 443 -36.10 31.62 8.52
C ALA A 443 -35.04 31.69 9.63
N GLY A 444 -33.91 30.97 9.50
CA GLY A 444 -32.80 30.90 10.46
C GLY A 444 -31.42 30.81 9.78
N THR A 445 -30.35 30.87 10.57
CA THR A 445 -28.96 30.80 10.07
C THR A 445 -28.45 29.37 10.06
N LEU A 446 -27.97 28.88 8.90
CA LEU A 446 -27.23 27.63 8.77
C LEU A 446 -25.75 27.87 9.06
N ALA A 447 -25.25 27.26 10.12
CA ALA A 447 -23.86 27.33 10.57
C ALA A 447 -23.11 26.03 10.25
N GLY A 448 -21.77 26.06 10.36
CA GLY A 448 -20.89 24.93 10.04
C GLY A 448 -20.30 25.03 8.63
N VAL A 449 -19.76 23.91 8.13
CA VAL A 449 -19.29 23.82 6.74
C VAL A 449 -20.52 23.73 5.84
N THR A 450 -20.87 24.82 5.15
CA THR A 450 -22.01 24.88 4.22
C THR A 450 -21.60 24.74 2.76
N ARG A 451 -20.29 24.72 2.48
CA ARG A 451 -19.73 24.61 1.14
C ARG A 451 -18.49 23.72 1.18
N THR A 452 -18.46 22.68 0.36
CA THR A 452 -17.33 21.73 0.31
C THR A 452 -17.16 21.13 -1.09
N ALA A 453 -15.93 20.82 -1.46
CA ALA A 453 -15.62 20.09 -2.69
C ALA A 453 -16.01 18.62 -2.54
N ALA A 454 -16.48 18.02 -3.62
CA ALA A 454 -16.69 16.59 -3.65
C ALA A 454 -15.36 15.83 -3.68
N VAL A 455 -15.30 14.73 -2.91
CA VAL A 455 -14.21 13.75 -2.97
C VAL A 455 -14.82 12.44 -3.43
N LYS A 456 -14.30 11.87 -4.52
CA LYS A 456 -14.90 10.72 -5.20
C LYS A 456 -16.38 10.96 -5.54
N GLY A 457 -16.71 12.14 -6.08
CA GLY A 457 -18.07 12.50 -6.46
C GLY A 457 -19.05 12.76 -5.31
N VAL A 458 -18.60 12.77 -4.05
CA VAL A 458 -19.46 13.01 -2.88
C VAL A 458 -18.94 14.18 -2.04
N ALA A 459 -19.78 15.21 -1.88
CA ALA A 459 -19.57 16.30 -0.94
C ALA A 459 -20.14 15.92 0.44
N THR A 460 -19.31 15.98 1.48
CA THR A 460 -19.67 15.57 2.86
C THR A 460 -19.65 16.77 3.81
N PHE A 461 -20.73 16.95 4.56
CA PHE A 461 -20.95 18.07 5.47
C PHE A 461 -21.18 17.56 6.90
N PRO A 462 -20.14 17.52 7.76
CA PRO A 462 -20.22 16.86 9.06
C PRO A 462 -20.79 17.74 10.19
N SER A 463 -20.84 19.06 10.00
CA SER A 463 -20.98 20.03 11.10
C SER A 463 -22.12 21.03 10.94
N LEU A 464 -23.10 20.75 10.07
CA LEU A 464 -24.22 21.65 9.82
C LEU A 464 -25.09 21.81 11.08
N ALA A 465 -25.42 23.04 11.45
CA ALA A 465 -26.29 23.35 12.57
C ALA A 465 -27.21 24.53 12.25
N VAL A 466 -28.39 24.60 12.87
CA VAL A 466 -29.35 25.68 12.64
C VAL A 466 -29.56 26.47 13.93
N GLY A 467 -29.38 27.79 13.86
CA GLY A 467 -29.39 28.68 15.03
C GLY A 467 -30.79 29.12 15.51
N LYS A 468 -31.87 28.67 14.88
CA LYS A 468 -33.24 29.10 15.20
C LYS A 468 -34.19 27.91 15.26
N PRO A 469 -35.10 27.85 16.25
CA PRO A 469 -36.10 26.80 16.29
C PRO A 469 -37.13 26.96 15.17
N GLY A 470 -37.60 25.84 14.64
CA GLY A 470 -38.54 25.78 13.54
C GLY A 470 -38.88 24.34 13.19
N ARG A 471 -39.92 24.16 12.38
CA ARG A 471 -40.34 22.87 11.84
C ARG A 471 -40.17 22.85 10.33
N ASP A 472 -40.07 21.66 9.77
CA ASP A 472 -40.09 21.42 8.32
C ASP A 472 -38.95 22.11 7.55
N TYR A 473 -37.77 22.27 8.16
CA TYR A 473 -36.59 22.74 7.46
C TYR A 473 -36.12 21.70 6.44
N THR A 474 -35.61 22.15 5.31
CA THR A 474 -34.89 21.35 4.31
C THR A 474 -33.54 21.99 3.98
N LEU A 475 -32.59 21.18 3.53
CA LEU A 475 -31.32 21.65 2.98
C LEU A 475 -31.39 21.59 1.46
N ARG A 476 -31.26 22.74 0.81
CA ARG A 476 -31.21 22.87 -0.65
C ARG A 476 -29.76 22.87 -1.12
N ALA A 477 -29.40 21.85 -1.90
CA ALA A 477 -28.09 21.65 -2.48
C ALA A 477 -27.98 22.23 -3.90
N SER A 478 -26.84 22.89 -4.16
CA SER A 478 -26.49 23.48 -5.46
C SER A 478 -25.01 23.28 -5.78
N SER A 479 -24.68 23.09 -7.06
CA SER A 479 -23.31 22.98 -7.55
C SER A 479 -23.25 23.39 -9.02
N GLY A 480 -22.51 24.46 -9.34
CA GLY A 480 -22.39 24.96 -10.72
C GLY A 480 -23.74 25.22 -11.40
N GLY A 481 -23.86 24.79 -12.67
CA GLY A 481 -25.08 24.88 -13.48
C GLY A 481 -26.07 23.72 -13.29
N LEU A 482 -25.86 22.84 -12.31
CA LEU A 482 -26.73 21.69 -12.07
C LEU A 482 -28.04 22.11 -11.38
N ALA A 483 -29.12 21.40 -11.69
CA ALA A 483 -30.40 21.58 -11.03
C ALA A 483 -30.27 21.31 -9.51
N THR A 484 -30.89 22.16 -8.70
CA THR A 484 -30.84 22.03 -7.24
C THR A 484 -31.72 20.90 -6.73
N VAL A 485 -31.31 20.23 -5.65
CA VAL A 485 -32.08 19.19 -4.97
C VAL A 485 -32.25 19.53 -3.50
N SER A 486 -33.39 19.18 -2.90
CA SER A 486 -33.64 19.37 -1.47
C SER A 486 -33.55 18.05 -0.69
N SER A 487 -33.13 18.14 0.56
CA SER A 487 -33.22 17.04 1.52
C SER A 487 -34.67 16.74 1.93
N SER A 488 -34.84 15.64 2.67
CA SER A 488 -36.03 15.43 3.52
C SER A 488 -36.15 16.53 4.58
N SER A 489 -37.35 16.74 5.11
CA SER A 489 -37.60 17.73 6.15
C SER A 489 -37.06 17.30 7.52
N PHE A 490 -36.67 18.27 8.34
CA PHE A 490 -36.22 18.08 9.72
C PHE A 490 -36.64 19.27 10.61
N ASP A 491 -36.71 19.03 11.92
CA ASP A 491 -37.14 20.01 12.91
C ASP A 491 -35.95 20.50 13.74
N ILE A 492 -36.01 21.77 14.16
CA ILE A 492 -35.07 22.37 15.12
C ILE A 492 -35.83 22.76 16.37
N GLU A 493 -35.57 22.04 17.45
CA GLU A 493 -36.22 22.24 18.74
C GLU A 493 -35.40 23.14 19.67
N ASN A 494 -36.07 23.87 20.56
CA ASN A 494 -35.41 24.67 21.60
C ASN A 494 -35.59 24.01 22.98
N LYS A 495 -34.97 22.84 23.17
CA LYS A 495 -34.99 22.07 24.44
C LYS A 495 -33.58 21.75 24.93
N LEU A 496 -33.46 21.50 26.23
CA LEU A 496 -32.21 21.05 26.85
C LEU A 496 -31.94 19.57 26.52
N THR A 497 -30.68 19.21 26.35
CA THR A 497 -30.26 17.80 26.21
C THR A 497 -30.12 17.14 27.59
N PRO A 498 -30.55 15.88 27.74
CA PRO A 498 -30.29 15.11 28.95
C PRO A 498 -28.78 15.06 29.23
N PRO A 499 -28.35 15.15 30.50
CA PRO A 499 -26.95 14.98 30.84
C PRO A 499 -26.49 13.55 30.56
N VAL A 500 -25.18 13.34 30.46
CA VAL A 500 -24.59 12.01 30.42
C VAL A 500 -24.24 11.59 31.84
N ILE A 501 -24.66 10.38 32.25
CA ILE A 501 -24.24 9.75 33.51
C ILE A 501 -23.08 8.81 33.20
N ALA A 502 -21.94 9.02 33.84
CA ALA A 502 -20.74 8.19 33.70
C ALA A 502 -20.28 7.64 35.07
N PRO A 503 -20.10 6.32 35.23
CA PRO A 503 -20.48 5.31 34.25
C PRO A 503 -22.01 5.21 34.13
N GLY A 504 -22.47 4.80 32.95
CA GLY A 504 -23.87 4.44 32.69
C GLY A 504 -24.25 3.09 33.34
N SER A 505 -25.41 2.56 32.97
CA SER A 505 -25.93 1.30 33.54
C SER A 505 -24.94 0.13 33.41
N GLY A 506 -24.77 -0.65 34.47
CA GLY A 506 -23.82 -1.77 34.49
C GLY A 506 -23.71 -2.44 35.86
N SER A 507 -22.96 -3.54 35.89
CA SER A 507 -22.58 -4.22 37.14
C SER A 507 -21.10 -3.99 37.42
N PHE A 508 -20.78 -3.63 38.66
CA PHE A 508 -19.46 -3.19 39.11
C PHE A 508 -19.06 -3.96 40.37
N THR A 509 -17.83 -4.44 40.44
CA THR A 509 -17.31 -5.18 41.61
C THR A 509 -16.70 -4.28 42.69
N GLY A 510 -16.83 -2.96 42.55
CA GLY A 510 -16.30 -1.99 43.49
C GLY A 510 -17.07 -0.67 43.51
N PRO A 511 -16.68 0.26 44.41
CA PRO A 511 -17.29 1.58 44.49
C PRO A 511 -17.15 2.37 43.18
N VAL A 512 -18.21 3.06 42.78
CA VAL A 512 -18.34 3.78 41.51
C VAL A 512 -18.39 5.29 41.74
N TRP A 513 -17.55 6.05 41.05
CA TRP A 513 -17.64 7.51 41.02
C TRP A 513 -18.56 7.96 39.88
N VAL A 514 -19.73 8.49 40.24
CA VAL A 514 -20.70 9.03 39.30
C VAL A 514 -20.35 10.46 38.93
N ARG A 515 -20.30 10.71 37.62
CA ARG A 515 -20.03 12.00 37.00
C ARG A 515 -21.16 12.35 36.05
N LEU A 516 -21.62 13.59 36.12
CA LEU A 516 -22.59 14.14 35.19
C LEU A 516 -21.90 15.15 34.27
N SER A 517 -22.12 15.04 32.96
CA SER A 517 -21.58 15.95 31.95
C SER A 517 -22.63 16.31 30.88
N GLY A 518 -22.26 17.17 29.92
CA GLY A 518 -23.12 17.52 28.78
C GLY A 518 -24.16 18.63 29.04
N ALA A 519 -24.09 19.31 30.19
CA ALA A 519 -24.94 20.46 30.47
C ALA A 519 -24.45 21.70 29.70
N ALA A 520 -25.34 22.34 28.94
CA ALA A 520 -25.02 23.58 28.25
C ALA A 520 -24.75 24.72 29.25
N PRO A 521 -23.85 25.68 28.95
CA PRO A 521 -23.53 26.80 29.87
C PRO A 521 -24.79 27.50 30.41
N GLY A 522 -24.90 27.64 31.74
CA GLY A 522 -26.07 28.23 32.38
C GLY A 522 -27.26 27.28 32.62
N THR A 523 -27.07 25.95 32.51
CA THR A 523 -28.03 24.97 33.06
C THR A 523 -27.66 24.54 34.48
N THR A 524 -28.65 24.20 35.30
CA THR A 524 -28.48 23.48 36.56
C THR A 524 -28.69 21.99 36.32
N LEU A 525 -27.72 21.15 36.70
CA LEU A 525 -27.87 19.70 36.70
C LEU A 525 -28.45 19.23 38.02
N ARG A 526 -29.54 18.45 37.96
CA ARG A 526 -30.13 17.80 39.13
C ARG A 526 -30.12 16.29 38.96
N TYR A 527 -30.03 15.59 40.08
CA TYR A 527 -29.99 14.14 40.08
C TYR A 527 -30.67 13.53 41.31
N THR A 528 -30.98 12.25 41.21
CA THR A 528 -31.47 11.38 42.27
C THR A 528 -30.69 10.06 42.21
N ILE A 529 -30.64 9.34 43.33
CA ILE A 529 -29.96 8.04 43.44
C ILE A 529 -30.91 6.94 43.93
N ASP A 530 -32.19 7.24 44.06
CA ASP A 530 -33.26 6.33 44.53
C ASP A 530 -34.20 5.90 43.39
N GLY A 531 -33.87 6.26 42.15
CA GLY A 531 -34.70 6.00 40.97
C GLY A 531 -35.89 6.94 40.75
N ALA A 532 -36.13 7.92 41.64
CA ALA A 532 -37.13 8.95 41.41
C ALA A 532 -36.72 9.88 40.26
N GLU A 533 -37.67 10.46 39.51
CA GLU A 533 -37.32 11.49 38.52
C GLU A 533 -36.81 12.76 39.24
N PRO A 534 -35.75 13.42 38.77
CA PRO A 534 -35.30 14.65 39.41
C PRO A 534 -36.36 15.74 39.26
N ALA A 535 -36.48 16.59 40.28
CA ALA A 535 -37.42 17.71 40.34
C ALA A 535 -36.71 18.97 40.86
N ALA A 536 -37.40 20.11 40.91
CA ALA A 536 -36.82 21.38 41.36
C ALA A 536 -36.19 21.34 42.78
N GLY A 537 -36.62 20.41 43.64
CA GLY A 537 -36.06 20.17 44.98
C GLY A 537 -34.93 19.15 45.04
N SER A 538 -34.63 18.41 43.95
CA SER A 538 -33.59 17.39 43.94
C SER A 538 -32.19 17.98 44.06
N PRO A 539 -31.21 17.23 44.61
CA PRO A 539 -29.82 17.68 44.72
C PRO A 539 -29.23 18.24 43.42
N VAL A 540 -28.48 19.34 43.54
CA VAL A 540 -27.73 19.92 42.42
C VAL A 540 -26.37 19.22 42.33
N TYR A 541 -25.99 18.81 41.12
CA TYR A 541 -24.67 18.23 40.89
C TYR A 541 -23.61 19.33 40.82
N THR A 542 -22.68 19.31 41.78
CA THR A 542 -21.58 20.29 41.90
C THR A 542 -20.20 19.65 41.71
N ALA A 543 -20.07 18.36 42.03
CA ALA A 543 -18.86 17.58 41.87
C ALA A 543 -19.21 16.08 41.74
N PRO A 544 -18.30 15.26 41.20
CA PRO A 544 -18.43 13.80 41.23
C PRO A 544 -18.69 13.27 42.63
N PHE A 545 -19.51 12.23 42.77
CA PHE A 545 -19.80 11.57 44.04
C PHE A 545 -19.61 10.06 43.93
N GLN A 546 -19.25 9.41 45.03
CA GLN A 546 -19.00 7.97 45.06
C GLN A 546 -20.24 7.21 45.54
N MET A 547 -20.56 6.10 44.90
CA MET A 547 -21.56 5.12 45.30
C MET A 547 -20.86 3.82 45.71
N SER A 548 -21.22 3.28 46.87
CA SER A 548 -20.74 1.97 47.35
C SER A 548 -21.86 0.91 47.39
N THR A 549 -23.09 1.32 47.12
CA THR A 549 -24.27 0.45 47.04
C THR A 549 -24.94 0.70 45.69
N GLY A 550 -25.40 -0.37 45.04
CA GLY A 550 -26.10 -0.26 43.76
C GLY A 550 -27.42 0.49 43.90
N ALA A 551 -27.71 1.36 42.92
CA ALA A 551 -28.95 2.11 42.85
C ALA A 551 -29.20 2.67 41.44
N VAL A 552 -30.39 3.20 41.21
CA VAL A 552 -30.75 3.85 39.93
C VAL A 552 -30.46 5.34 40.04
N VAL A 553 -29.47 5.82 39.29
CA VAL A 553 -29.17 7.24 39.16
C VAL A 553 -30.02 7.81 38.04
N LYS A 554 -30.74 8.89 38.32
CA LYS A 554 -31.41 9.69 37.28
C LYS A 554 -30.90 11.11 37.31
N ALA A 555 -30.76 11.73 36.15
CA ALA A 555 -30.24 13.09 36.03
C ALA A 555 -30.95 13.88 34.92
N MET A 556 -31.09 15.19 35.13
CA MET A 556 -31.66 16.11 34.15
C MET A 556 -30.99 17.48 34.19
N SER A 557 -31.02 18.17 33.06
CA SER A 557 -30.60 19.55 32.89
C SER A 557 -31.81 20.46 32.95
N GLN A 558 -31.72 21.53 33.74
CA GLN A 558 -32.76 22.56 33.86
C GLN A 558 -32.20 23.95 33.56
N ARG A 559 -33.00 24.81 32.93
CA ARG A 559 -32.69 26.24 32.72
C ARG A 559 -33.98 27.03 32.74
N LYS A 560 -33.99 28.14 33.47
CA LYS A 560 -35.15 29.03 33.56
C LYS A 560 -35.60 29.47 32.16
N GLY A 561 -36.88 29.26 31.84
CA GLY A 561 -37.48 29.67 30.57
C GLY A 561 -37.34 28.68 29.41
N LEU A 562 -36.75 27.51 29.63
CA LEU A 562 -36.72 26.40 28.66
C LEU A 562 -37.41 25.16 29.26
N PRO A 563 -37.99 24.28 28.43
CA PRO A 563 -38.38 22.95 28.87
C PRO A 563 -37.17 22.22 29.46
N ASP A 564 -37.42 21.52 30.56
CA ASP A 564 -36.47 20.60 31.18
C ASP A 564 -35.96 19.59 30.15
N SER A 565 -34.73 19.11 30.33
CA SER A 565 -34.27 18.00 29.51
C SER A 565 -35.09 16.75 29.80
N GLY A 566 -35.10 15.80 28.86
CA GLY A 566 -35.42 14.43 29.22
C GLY A 566 -34.53 13.90 30.35
N VAL A 567 -34.96 12.81 30.99
CA VAL A 567 -34.24 12.20 32.11
C VAL A 567 -33.21 11.19 31.60
N ALA A 568 -31.94 11.40 31.92
CA ALA A 568 -30.91 10.39 31.78
C ALA A 568 -31.02 9.39 32.94
N THR A 569 -30.87 8.09 32.66
CA THR A 569 -31.00 7.03 33.67
C THR A 569 -29.83 6.07 33.56
N ALA A 570 -29.25 5.69 34.71
CA ALA A 570 -28.23 4.66 34.85
C ALA A 570 -28.59 3.70 36.00
N ASP A 571 -28.78 2.42 35.69
CA ASP A 571 -28.96 1.35 36.68
C ASP A 571 -27.58 0.80 37.06
N ILE A 572 -27.04 1.24 38.20
CA ILE A 572 -25.71 0.89 38.69
C ILE A 572 -25.86 -0.20 39.73
N ARG A 573 -25.31 -1.39 39.46
CA ARG A 573 -25.28 -2.51 40.40
C ARG A 573 -23.87 -2.65 40.96
N ILE A 574 -23.73 -2.70 42.28
CA ILE A 574 -22.43 -2.85 42.95
C ILE A 574 -22.44 -4.14 43.76
N THR A 575 -21.53 -5.06 43.45
CA THR A 575 -21.48 -6.42 44.04
C THR A 575 -20.26 -6.65 44.95
N GLY A 576 -19.33 -5.69 45.02
CA GLY A 576 -18.12 -5.80 45.83
C GLY A 576 -17.57 -4.43 46.28
N ASN A 577 -16.42 -4.45 46.95
CA ASN A 577 -15.81 -3.26 47.55
C ASN A 577 -14.40 -2.94 47.03
N THR A 578 -13.92 -3.64 45.99
CA THR A 578 -12.56 -3.48 45.46
C THR A 578 -12.45 -2.24 44.56
N PRO A 579 -11.73 -1.19 44.96
CA PRO A 579 -11.63 0.05 44.17
C PRO A 579 -11.01 -0.20 42.79
N TYR A 580 -11.48 0.53 41.77
CA TYR A 580 -10.88 0.53 40.44
C TYR A 580 -9.57 1.32 40.42
N GLY A 581 -8.71 1.05 39.42
CA GLY A 581 -7.42 1.71 39.26
C GLY A 581 -7.49 3.24 39.14
N LEU A 582 -8.57 3.77 38.55
CA LEU A 582 -8.83 5.20 38.40
C LEU A 582 -10.28 5.55 38.76
N ASP A 583 -10.53 6.80 39.14
CA ASP A 583 -11.86 7.29 39.55
C ASP A 583 -12.73 7.77 38.36
N GLY A 584 -12.21 7.71 37.13
CA GLY A 584 -12.93 8.16 35.93
C GLY A 584 -12.00 8.72 34.86
N ARG A 585 -12.57 8.94 33.68
CA ARG A 585 -11.88 9.45 32.48
C ARG A 585 -12.56 10.75 32.01
N PRO A 586 -12.28 11.92 32.60
CA PRO A 586 -12.79 13.17 32.08
C PRO A 586 -12.20 13.48 30.69
N PRO A 587 -12.81 14.37 29.89
CA PRO A 587 -12.21 14.83 28.63
C PRO A 587 -10.87 15.52 28.86
N VAL A 588 -9.88 15.23 28.01
CA VAL A 588 -8.59 15.90 28.05
C VAL A 588 -8.71 17.30 27.43
N THR A 589 -8.41 18.34 28.20
CA THR A 589 -8.51 19.73 27.73
C THR A 589 -7.15 20.32 27.29
N GLY A 590 -7.19 21.17 26.27
CA GLY A 590 -6.00 21.88 25.77
C GLY A 590 -4.96 20.98 25.10
N LEU A 591 -5.39 19.89 24.48
CA LEU A 591 -4.54 19.07 23.59
C LEU A 591 -4.31 19.84 22.29
N LYS A 592 -3.07 19.88 21.81
CA LYS A 592 -2.66 20.61 20.60
C LYS A 592 -2.01 19.68 19.59
N LEU A 593 -2.67 18.56 19.30
CA LEU A 593 -2.25 17.62 18.26
C LEU A 593 -3.18 17.78 17.05
N PRO A 594 -2.63 17.98 15.85
CA PRO A 594 -3.45 18.09 14.64
C PRO A 594 -4.09 16.75 14.24
N ALA A 595 -5.06 16.81 13.32
CA ALA A 595 -5.65 15.59 12.77
C ALA A 595 -4.69 14.87 11.81
N THR A 596 -3.83 15.62 11.14
CA THR A 596 -2.80 15.13 10.22
C THR A 596 -1.43 15.75 10.51
N ALA A 597 -0.34 15.06 10.17
CA ALA A 597 1.01 15.58 10.39
C ALA A 597 1.32 16.84 9.53
N GLU A 598 0.60 17.04 8.42
CA GLU A 598 0.78 18.16 7.48
C GLU A 598 0.31 19.51 8.05
N GLU A 599 -0.59 19.49 9.03
CA GLU A 599 -1.09 20.70 9.73
C GLU A 599 -0.04 21.32 10.68
N GLY A 600 1.12 20.68 10.84
CA GLY A 600 2.21 21.16 11.68
C GLY A 600 2.16 20.63 13.10
N LEU A 601 3.14 19.80 13.46
CA LEU A 601 3.25 19.24 14.81
C LEU A 601 3.86 20.26 15.79
N PRO A 602 3.46 20.24 17.07
CA PRO A 602 4.12 21.04 18.10
C PRO A 602 5.63 20.74 18.12
N PRO A 603 6.50 21.76 18.13
CA PRO A 603 7.95 21.56 18.08
C PRO A 603 8.49 20.95 19.39
N THR A 604 7.74 21.03 20.49
CA THR A 604 8.11 20.47 21.79
C THR A 604 7.03 19.58 22.37
N LEU A 605 7.43 18.63 23.23
CA LEU A 605 6.50 17.75 23.93
C LEU A 605 5.57 18.53 24.86
N SER A 606 6.08 19.53 25.59
CA SER A 606 5.25 20.44 26.39
C SER A 606 4.19 21.16 25.55
N GLY A 607 4.52 21.49 24.29
CA GLY A 607 3.62 22.11 23.33
C GLY A 607 2.42 21.27 22.92
N THR A 608 2.50 19.93 23.07
CA THR A 608 1.39 19.01 22.78
C THR A 608 0.22 19.14 23.76
N GLY A 609 0.51 19.58 24.99
CA GLY A 609 -0.47 19.68 26.06
C GLY A 609 -0.91 18.33 26.66
N ILE A 610 -0.17 17.24 26.46
CA ILE A 610 -0.49 15.91 27.05
C ILE A 610 -0.23 15.89 28.57
N PHE A 611 0.89 16.48 29.01
CA PHE A 611 1.35 16.46 30.40
C PHE A 611 1.19 17.85 31.04
N THR A 612 1.05 17.89 32.37
CA THR A 612 0.96 19.15 33.13
C THR A 612 2.32 19.75 33.45
N ASP A 613 3.37 18.93 33.45
CA ASP A 613 4.73 19.33 33.83
C ASP A 613 5.81 18.46 33.15
N LYS A 614 7.08 18.82 33.37
CA LYS A 614 8.26 18.10 32.85
C LYS A 614 8.53 16.73 33.50
N ASN A 615 7.81 16.38 34.58
CA ASN A 615 7.91 15.08 35.22
C ASN A 615 6.96 14.06 34.59
N LEU A 616 6.29 14.44 33.50
CA LEU A 616 5.32 13.62 32.78
C LEU A 616 4.09 13.29 33.62
N THR A 617 3.67 14.21 34.48
CA THR A 617 2.38 14.09 35.17
C THR A 617 1.25 14.17 34.13
N PRO A 618 0.45 13.09 33.94
CA PRO A 618 -0.59 13.05 32.92
C PRO A 618 -1.73 14.01 33.27
N LYS A 619 -2.28 14.73 32.28
CA LYS A 619 -3.52 15.49 32.48
C LYS A 619 -4.70 14.56 32.81
N PRO A 620 -5.74 15.05 33.52
CA PRO A 620 -6.97 14.29 33.70
C PRO A 620 -7.53 13.79 32.36
N GLY A 621 -7.85 12.50 32.29
CA GLY A 621 -8.32 11.84 31.06
C GLY A 621 -7.26 11.10 30.25
N VAL A 622 -5.98 11.37 30.51
CA VAL A 622 -4.84 10.62 29.94
C VAL A 622 -4.65 9.34 30.76
N VAL A 623 -4.97 8.19 30.19
CA VAL A 623 -5.05 6.91 30.92
C VAL A 623 -3.72 6.17 30.83
N PRO A 624 -3.00 5.95 31.95
CA PRO A 624 -1.79 5.13 31.97
C PRO A 624 -2.13 3.65 31.77
N TYR A 625 -1.22 2.92 31.15
CA TYR A 625 -1.30 1.47 31.02
C TYR A 625 0.08 0.84 30.86
N SER A 626 0.16 -0.47 31.02
CA SER A 626 1.35 -1.29 30.78
C SER A 626 1.02 -2.49 29.91
N LEU A 627 2.03 -3.01 29.23
CA LEU A 627 1.95 -4.28 28.53
C LEU A 627 2.51 -5.36 29.45
N ASN A 628 1.76 -6.44 29.67
CA ASN A 628 2.26 -7.56 30.48
C ASN A 628 3.58 -8.13 29.94
N SER A 629 3.75 -8.16 28.61
CA SER A 629 5.01 -8.50 27.96
C SER A 629 5.52 -7.29 27.17
N PRO A 630 6.35 -6.40 27.77
CA PRO A 630 6.82 -5.20 27.10
C PRO A 630 7.82 -5.53 25.97
N GLY A 631 7.76 -4.77 24.88
CA GLY A 631 8.67 -4.95 23.75
C GLY A 631 10.10 -4.56 24.12
N TRP A 632 11.07 -5.26 23.55
CA TRP A 632 12.49 -4.98 23.75
C TRP A 632 12.87 -3.64 23.11
N ALA A 633 13.54 -2.79 23.87
CA ALA A 633 13.97 -1.46 23.47
C ALA A 633 15.41 -1.18 23.95
N ASP A 634 16.34 -2.09 23.65
CA ASP A 634 17.78 -1.96 23.97
C ASP A 634 18.07 -1.62 25.45
N GLY A 635 17.29 -2.21 26.37
CA GLY A 635 17.42 -2.00 27.81
C GLY A 635 16.75 -0.73 28.35
N ALA A 636 16.05 0.05 27.52
CA ALA A 636 15.18 1.11 28.00
C ALA A 636 13.84 0.56 28.52
N GLU A 637 13.34 1.17 29.58
CA GLU A 637 12.01 0.93 30.11
C GLU A 637 11.01 1.89 29.46
N ALA A 638 9.79 1.42 29.22
CA ALA A 638 8.75 2.19 28.57
C ALA A 638 7.52 2.41 29.46
N ARG A 639 7.15 3.68 29.67
CA ARG A 639 5.88 4.10 30.27
C ARG A 639 4.88 4.44 29.16
N ARG A 640 3.59 4.13 29.35
CA ARG A 640 2.58 4.30 28.29
C ARG A 640 1.32 4.96 28.80
N TRP A 641 0.70 5.73 27.91
CA TRP A 641 -0.60 6.34 28.12
C TRP A 641 -1.43 6.27 26.83
N VAL A 642 -2.75 6.35 26.98
CA VAL A 642 -3.69 6.46 25.88
C VAL A 642 -4.68 7.59 26.14
N ILE A 643 -5.03 8.31 25.07
CA ILE A 643 -6.10 9.31 25.06
C ILE A 643 -7.11 8.85 24.01
N LEU A 644 -8.36 8.65 24.41
CA LEU A 644 -9.47 8.50 23.46
C LEU A 644 -10.22 9.82 23.37
N PRO A 645 -10.85 10.13 22.22
CA PRO A 645 -11.89 11.16 22.16
C PRO A 645 -12.95 10.95 23.25
N GLU A 646 -13.64 12.02 23.65
CA GLU A 646 -14.65 11.97 24.73
C GLU A 646 -15.72 10.90 24.47
N SER A 647 -16.33 10.92 23.28
CA SER A 647 -17.30 9.91 22.83
C SER A 647 -16.66 8.67 22.21
N GLY A 648 -15.35 8.66 22.01
CA GLY A 648 -14.62 7.54 21.41
C GLY A 648 -14.73 6.29 22.27
N ARG A 649 -14.98 5.14 21.63
CA ARG A 649 -15.03 3.83 22.26
C ARG A 649 -14.23 2.82 21.43
N ILE A 650 -13.48 1.97 22.12
CA ILE A 650 -12.70 0.87 21.58
C ILE A 650 -13.66 -0.26 21.24
N GLY A 651 -13.57 -0.79 20.03
CA GLY A 651 -14.20 -2.08 19.71
C GLY A 651 -13.36 -3.19 20.33
N PHE A 652 -13.88 -3.75 21.42
CA PHE A 652 -13.22 -4.83 22.15
C PHE A 652 -13.18 -6.10 21.29
N SER A 653 -12.08 -6.83 21.38
CA SER A 653 -11.95 -8.17 20.81
C SER A 653 -11.22 -9.09 21.78
N SER A 654 -11.86 -10.17 22.22
CA SER A 654 -11.26 -11.12 23.18
C SER A 654 -9.99 -11.80 22.66
N THR A 655 -9.79 -11.83 21.34
CA THR A 655 -8.58 -12.31 20.66
C THR A 655 -8.20 -11.38 19.50
N GLY A 656 -6.92 -11.30 19.13
CA GLY A 656 -6.47 -10.44 18.03
C GLY A 656 -6.41 -8.94 18.40
N GLU A 657 -6.66 -8.08 17.42
CA GLU A 657 -6.50 -6.63 17.52
C GLU A 657 -7.82 -5.93 17.91
N TYR A 658 -7.74 -4.82 18.64
CA TYR A 658 -8.89 -3.94 18.87
C TYR A 658 -9.12 -3.01 17.67
N THR A 659 -10.36 -2.54 17.50
CA THR A 659 -10.66 -1.39 16.63
C THR A 659 -10.71 -0.12 17.44
N TRP A 660 -10.13 0.97 16.92
CA TRP A 660 -9.94 2.19 17.67
C TRP A 660 -10.81 3.33 17.14
N PRO A 661 -11.30 4.22 18.02
CA PRO A 661 -11.98 5.43 17.57
C PRO A 661 -10.94 6.39 16.95
N GLY A 662 -11.31 7.06 15.85
CA GLY A 662 -10.45 8.06 15.23
C GLY A 662 -10.11 9.21 16.18
N GLY A 663 -8.90 9.77 16.07
CA GLY A 663 -8.36 10.75 17.01
C GLY A 663 -7.81 10.15 18.31
N THR A 664 -7.70 8.83 18.42
CA THR A 664 -6.98 8.18 19.53
C THR A 664 -5.49 8.53 19.49
N VAL A 665 -4.90 8.84 20.65
CA VAL A 665 -3.47 9.10 20.79
C VAL A 665 -2.85 8.08 21.72
N PHE A 666 -1.85 7.35 21.24
CA PHE A 666 -0.98 6.53 22.07
C PHE A 666 0.32 7.27 22.36
N ILE A 667 0.76 7.18 23.61
CA ILE A 667 1.98 7.81 24.10
C ILE A 667 2.87 6.72 24.66
N GLN A 668 4.12 6.66 24.21
CA GLN A 668 5.14 5.74 24.70
C GLN A 668 6.40 6.52 25.04
N HIS A 669 6.80 6.51 26.31
CA HIS A 669 7.96 7.23 26.81
C HIS A 669 9.07 6.27 27.23
N PHE A 670 10.30 6.49 26.77
CA PHE A 670 11.47 5.65 27.04
C PHE A 670 12.47 6.32 27.97
N GLU A 671 12.88 5.58 29.00
CA GLU A 671 13.92 5.94 29.96
C GLU A 671 14.93 4.80 30.07
N ILE A 672 16.22 5.13 30.20
CA ILE A 672 17.28 4.13 30.35
C ILE A 672 18.12 4.41 31.60
N VAL A 673 18.59 3.36 32.25
CA VAL A 673 19.61 3.47 33.31
C VAL A 673 20.98 3.66 32.64
N THR A 674 21.55 4.85 32.78
CA THR A 674 22.88 5.17 32.20
C THR A 674 24.02 4.81 33.16
N ASN A 675 23.74 4.69 34.46
CA ASN A 675 24.71 4.21 35.44
C ASN A 675 23.98 3.35 36.48
N ALA A 676 24.22 2.03 36.43
CA ALA A 676 23.59 1.08 37.32
C ALA A 676 24.12 1.20 38.76
N ALA A 677 25.40 1.57 38.97
CA ALA A 677 25.97 1.73 40.30
C ALA A 677 25.33 2.89 41.09
N SER A 678 24.94 3.97 40.42
CA SER A 678 24.25 5.11 41.03
C SER A 678 22.74 5.15 40.77
N SER A 679 22.19 4.14 40.09
CA SER A 679 20.80 4.11 39.62
C SER A 679 20.39 5.35 38.81
N THR A 680 21.35 6.00 38.14
CA THR A 680 21.08 7.21 37.36
C THR A 680 20.32 6.84 36.09
N ARG A 681 19.15 7.47 35.92
CA ARG A 681 18.26 7.30 34.77
C ARG A 681 18.27 8.55 33.89
N ARG A 682 18.03 8.35 32.60
CA ARG A 682 17.89 9.42 31.61
C ARG A 682 16.64 9.19 30.75
N ARG A 683 15.84 10.25 30.58
CA ARG A 683 14.78 10.32 29.57
C ARG A 683 15.41 10.45 28.19
N LEU A 684 15.01 9.56 27.29
CA LEU A 684 15.49 9.54 25.92
C LEU A 684 14.43 10.12 24.98
N GLU A 685 13.25 9.53 24.99
CA GLU A 685 12.30 9.70 23.89
C GLU A 685 10.85 9.61 24.36
N THR A 686 9.96 10.39 23.73
CA THR A 686 8.51 10.18 23.79
C THR A 686 7.97 10.02 22.38
N ARG A 687 7.42 8.84 22.06
CA ARG A 687 6.75 8.54 20.80
C ARG A 687 5.25 8.72 20.93
N LEU A 688 4.66 9.30 19.90
CA LEU A 688 3.22 9.44 19.72
C LEU A 688 2.79 8.63 18.50
N LEU A 689 1.64 7.97 18.61
CA LEU A 689 0.87 7.48 17.47
C LEU A 689 -0.52 8.11 17.54
N VAL A 690 -0.87 8.93 16.56
CA VAL A 690 -2.15 9.65 16.50
C VAL A 690 -2.97 9.07 15.35
N LEU A 691 -4.14 8.52 15.66
CA LEU A 691 -5.02 7.94 14.66
C LEU A 691 -5.84 9.01 13.95
N ASP A 692 -6.01 8.86 12.65
CA ASP A 692 -6.84 9.73 11.82
C ASP A 692 -8.33 9.56 12.14
N ALA A 693 -9.21 10.25 11.41
CA ALA A 693 -10.65 10.17 11.62
C ALA A 693 -11.24 8.75 11.42
N SER A 694 -10.56 7.87 10.69
CA SER A 694 -11.01 6.49 10.46
C SER A 694 -10.69 5.56 11.64
N GLY A 695 -9.69 5.90 12.45
CA GLY A 695 -9.19 5.02 13.51
C GLY A 695 -8.41 3.79 13.02
N SER A 696 -8.21 3.65 11.70
CA SER A 696 -7.52 2.51 11.07
C SER A 696 -6.13 2.88 10.54
N PHE A 697 -5.80 4.16 10.48
CA PHE A 697 -4.51 4.71 10.09
C PHE A 697 -4.19 5.94 10.94
N GLY A 698 -3.02 6.54 10.74
CA GLY A 698 -2.55 7.66 11.56
C GLY A 698 -1.12 8.07 11.24
N TYR A 699 -0.56 8.94 12.07
CA TYR A 699 0.83 9.36 11.97
C TYR A 699 1.62 9.08 13.25
N GLY A 700 2.92 8.83 13.08
CA GLY A 700 3.88 8.70 14.18
C GLY A 700 4.69 9.97 14.36
N ALA A 701 5.02 10.32 15.61
CA ALA A 701 5.93 11.41 15.92
C ALA A 701 6.84 11.03 17.09
N SER A 702 8.12 11.38 16.99
CA SER A 702 9.12 11.11 18.04
C SER A 702 9.61 12.43 18.60
N TYR A 703 9.67 12.54 19.92
CA TYR A 703 10.23 13.69 20.64
C TYR A 703 11.47 13.26 21.41
N ARG A 704 12.62 13.86 21.11
CA ARG A 704 13.91 13.58 21.75
C ARG A 704 14.10 14.51 22.95
N TRP A 705 14.34 13.93 24.12
CA TRP A 705 14.58 14.69 25.33
C TRP A 705 15.92 15.42 25.31
N ARG A 706 15.91 16.68 25.73
CA ARG A 706 17.10 17.50 25.87
C ARG A 706 18.02 16.95 26.95
N ALA A 707 19.32 17.24 26.83
CA ALA A 707 20.33 16.79 27.79
C ALA A 707 20.07 17.32 29.23
N ASP A 708 19.48 18.52 29.36
CA ASP A 708 19.10 19.13 30.64
C ASP A 708 17.78 18.60 31.22
N GLN A 709 17.10 17.70 30.49
CA GLN A 709 15.83 17.07 30.88
C GLN A 709 14.69 18.07 31.11
N SER A 710 14.77 19.27 30.52
CA SER A 710 13.78 20.35 30.66
C SER A 710 12.52 20.13 29.81
N ASP A 711 12.69 19.59 28.59
CA ASP A 711 11.64 19.29 27.62
C ASP A 711 12.17 18.29 26.56
N ALA A 712 11.35 17.95 25.58
CA ALA A 712 11.73 17.15 24.42
C ALA A 712 11.35 17.85 23.11
N ASP A 713 12.25 17.80 22.13
CA ASP A 713 12.11 18.43 20.82
C ASP A 713 11.67 17.42 19.76
N LEU A 714 10.82 17.85 18.82
CA LEU A 714 10.38 17.00 17.71
C LEU A 714 11.59 16.52 16.89
N VAL A 715 11.67 15.22 16.63
CA VAL A 715 12.72 14.59 15.84
C VAL A 715 12.48 14.86 14.35
N ASP A 716 13.56 15.13 13.62
CA ASP A 716 13.50 15.35 12.17
C ASP A 716 12.88 14.15 11.41
N PRO A 717 12.20 14.38 10.27
CA PRO A 717 11.59 13.29 9.49
C PRO A 717 12.54 12.17 9.08
N GLY A 718 13.84 12.45 8.94
CA GLY A 718 14.89 11.47 8.62
C GLY A 718 15.33 10.61 9.81
N GLY A 719 14.85 10.89 11.03
CA GLY A 719 15.34 10.27 12.26
C GLY A 719 16.65 10.89 12.74
N GLN A 720 17.08 10.48 13.94
CA GLN A 720 18.33 10.91 14.57
C GLN A 720 18.96 9.76 15.34
N GLU A 721 20.25 9.85 15.66
CA GLU A 721 20.93 8.89 16.52
C GLU A 721 21.73 9.59 17.61
N GLU A 722 21.93 8.90 18.73
CA GLU A 722 22.76 9.35 19.82
C GLU A 722 23.55 8.19 20.41
N VAL A 723 24.83 8.42 20.70
CA VAL A 723 25.67 7.45 21.40
C VAL A 723 25.63 7.74 22.90
N LEU A 724 25.07 6.80 23.66
CA LEU A 724 24.97 6.83 25.11
C LEU A 724 26.16 6.12 25.75
N LYS A 725 26.66 6.67 26.86
CA LYS A 725 27.61 5.98 27.74
C LYS A 725 26.83 5.27 28.84
N ILE A 726 26.95 3.95 28.91
CA ILE A 726 26.30 3.09 29.91
C ILE A 726 27.35 2.54 30.86
N THR A 727 27.15 2.74 32.16
CA THR A 727 28.00 2.18 33.23
C THR A 727 27.26 1.05 33.93
N ASP A 728 27.88 -0.13 34.01
CA ASP A 728 27.32 -1.28 34.73
C ASP A 728 27.50 -1.17 36.26
N ALA A 729 26.98 -2.16 37.00
CA ALA A 729 27.04 -2.16 38.47
C ALA A 729 28.47 -2.33 39.02
N ALA A 730 29.40 -2.87 38.21
CA ALA A 730 30.82 -3.02 38.55
C ALA A 730 31.65 -1.77 38.20
N GLY A 731 31.03 -0.75 37.59
CA GLY A 731 31.68 0.49 37.18
C GLY A 731 32.29 0.46 35.78
N ASN A 732 32.13 -0.63 35.02
CA ASN A 732 32.64 -0.70 33.65
C ASN A 732 31.73 0.10 32.71
N THR A 733 32.32 0.74 31.69
CA THR A 733 31.58 1.60 30.76
C THR A 733 31.56 1.04 29.35
N ARG A 734 30.41 1.11 28.68
CA ARG A 734 30.23 0.78 27.25
C ARG A 734 29.49 1.90 26.52
N SER A 735 29.74 2.01 25.21
CA SER A 735 28.93 2.86 24.32
C SER A 735 27.72 2.09 23.79
N GLN A 736 26.57 2.76 23.67
CA GLN A 736 25.35 2.21 23.10
C GLN A 736 24.69 3.25 22.21
N THR A 737 24.41 2.91 20.95
CA THR A 737 23.62 3.77 20.07
C THR A 737 22.13 3.67 20.43
N TRP A 738 21.47 4.81 20.51
CA TRP A 738 20.01 4.94 20.52
C TRP A 738 19.57 5.61 19.21
N SER A 739 18.64 4.98 18.49
CA SER A 739 18.09 5.52 17.25
C SER A 739 16.69 6.06 17.50
N TYR A 740 16.48 7.35 17.21
CA TYR A 740 15.19 8.03 17.23
C TYR A 740 14.54 7.89 15.85
N PRO A 741 13.47 7.10 15.68
CA PRO A 741 12.84 6.90 14.38
C PRO A 741 12.20 8.20 13.86
N GLY A 742 12.47 8.50 12.60
CA GLY A 742 11.75 9.51 11.84
C GLY A 742 10.34 9.05 11.45
N SER A 743 9.51 9.98 10.95
CA SER A 743 8.08 9.74 10.71
C SER A 743 7.76 8.59 9.75
N GLY A 744 8.62 8.34 8.75
CA GLY A 744 8.44 7.23 7.80
C GLY A 744 8.77 5.84 8.36
N LEU A 745 9.64 5.75 9.38
CA LEU A 745 10.09 4.46 9.93
C LEU A 745 9.04 3.78 10.81
N CYS A 746 8.11 4.54 11.40
CA CYS A 746 7.01 3.99 12.20
C CYS A 746 6.20 2.95 11.41
N PHE A 747 5.96 3.21 10.11
CA PHE A 747 5.10 2.38 9.26
C PHE A 747 5.76 1.08 8.78
N MET A 748 7.04 0.84 9.13
CA MET A 748 7.65 -0.49 8.96
C MET A 748 6.97 -1.53 9.85
N CYS A 749 6.50 -1.13 11.03
CA CYS A 749 5.85 -1.99 12.00
C CYS A 749 4.35 -1.71 12.11
N HIS A 750 3.95 -0.44 12.09
CA HIS A 750 2.56 -0.01 12.17
C HIS A 750 1.85 -0.16 10.82
N THR A 751 1.60 -1.41 10.41
CA THR A 751 0.97 -1.76 9.13
C THR A 751 -0.52 -2.07 9.32
N PRO A 752 -1.38 -1.87 8.29
CA PRO A 752 -2.78 -2.27 8.35
C PRO A 752 -2.96 -3.76 8.67
N ASN A 753 -2.08 -4.61 8.14
CA ASN A 753 -2.14 -6.06 8.35
C ASN A 753 -1.83 -6.46 9.81
N ALA A 754 -1.08 -5.63 10.54
CA ALA A 754 -0.83 -5.79 11.97
C ALA A 754 -1.89 -5.11 12.86
N GLY A 755 -2.96 -4.56 12.27
CA GLY A 755 -3.98 -3.77 12.99
C GLY A 755 -3.59 -2.32 13.25
N PHE A 756 -2.44 -1.88 12.72
CA PHE A 756 -1.85 -0.54 12.84
C PHE A 756 -1.44 -0.12 14.25
N VAL A 757 -2.22 -0.39 15.30
CA VAL A 757 -1.86 -0.15 16.71
C VAL A 757 -1.18 -1.39 17.28
N LEU A 758 0.05 -1.21 17.78
CA LEU A 758 0.85 -2.29 18.36
C LEU A 758 0.83 -2.21 19.89
N GLY A 759 0.69 -3.35 20.55
CA GLY A 759 0.74 -3.44 22.02
C GLY A 759 -0.62 -3.72 22.68
N PRO A 760 -1.51 -2.73 22.87
CA PRO A 760 -2.72 -2.92 23.65
C PRO A 760 -3.71 -3.86 22.96
N LYS A 761 -3.80 -5.08 23.50
CA LYS A 761 -4.72 -6.17 23.14
C LYS A 761 -5.16 -6.84 24.43
N THR A 762 -6.25 -7.63 24.40
CA THR A 762 -6.76 -8.31 25.61
C THR A 762 -5.67 -9.02 26.39
N ARG A 763 -4.85 -9.83 25.73
CA ARG A 763 -3.75 -10.58 26.38
C ARG A 763 -2.65 -9.73 27.01
N GLN A 764 -2.39 -8.55 26.46
CA GLN A 764 -1.36 -7.64 26.98
C GLN A 764 -1.88 -6.77 28.12
N LEU A 765 -3.20 -6.58 28.19
CA LEU A 765 -3.86 -5.75 29.20
C LEU A 765 -4.52 -6.59 30.32
N ASN A 766 -4.66 -7.90 30.15
CA ASN A 766 -5.20 -8.77 31.20
C ASN A 766 -4.15 -9.02 32.29
N GLY A 767 -3.94 -8.02 33.14
CA GLY A 767 -2.97 -8.03 34.22
C GLY A 767 -3.09 -6.75 35.03
N ASN A 768 -2.47 -6.74 36.22
CA ASN A 768 -2.53 -5.57 37.11
C ASN A 768 -1.61 -4.45 36.62
N HIS A 769 -2.06 -3.21 36.83
CA HIS A 769 -1.25 -2.00 36.66
C HIS A 769 -1.31 -1.17 37.92
N ASP A 770 -0.17 -0.55 38.26
CA ASP A 770 -0.06 0.37 39.39
C ASP A 770 -0.45 1.78 38.94
N TYR A 771 -1.52 2.29 39.53
CA TYR A 771 -2.05 3.62 39.30
C TYR A 771 -1.64 4.59 40.42
N ALA A 772 -1.75 5.89 40.13
CA ALA A 772 -1.49 6.93 41.11
C ALA A 772 -2.36 6.77 42.37
N GLY A 773 -1.79 7.13 43.53
CA GLY A 773 -2.45 6.96 44.83
C GLY A 773 -2.32 5.55 45.43
N GLY A 774 -1.41 4.72 44.91
CA GLY A 774 -1.12 3.39 45.47
C GLY A 774 -2.17 2.33 45.15
N ARG A 775 -2.96 2.52 44.11
CA ARG A 775 -3.98 1.56 43.66
C ARG A 775 -3.40 0.62 42.62
N ALA A 776 -3.66 -0.67 42.75
CA ALA A 776 -3.37 -1.66 41.72
C ALA A 776 -4.66 -2.33 41.29
N ASP A 777 -4.89 -2.46 39.99
CA ASP A 777 -6.09 -3.10 39.45
C ASP A 777 -5.83 -3.71 38.08
N ASN A 778 -6.63 -4.71 37.71
CA ASN A 778 -6.58 -5.28 36.37
C ASN A 778 -6.95 -4.21 35.33
N GLN A 779 -6.12 -4.04 34.31
CA GLN A 779 -6.29 -2.94 33.35
C GLN A 779 -7.56 -3.06 32.53
N LEU A 780 -8.00 -4.27 32.17
CA LEU A 780 -9.27 -4.48 31.47
C LEU A 780 -10.45 -4.08 32.37
N ARG A 781 -10.38 -4.39 33.68
CA ARG A 781 -11.41 -4.01 34.65
C ARG A 781 -11.47 -2.49 34.80
N THR A 782 -10.31 -1.84 34.94
CA THR A 782 -10.22 -0.37 34.99
C THR A 782 -10.74 0.25 33.68
N TRP A 783 -10.30 -0.20 32.50
CA TRP A 783 -10.73 0.35 31.21
C TRP A 783 -12.24 0.15 30.94
N ASN A 784 -12.79 -0.97 31.42
CA ASN A 784 -14.23 -1.23 31.39
C ASN A 784 -14.99 -0.21 32.25
N TYR A 785 -14.55 0.00 33.49
CA TYR A 785 -15.10 1.01 34.40
C TYR A 785 -15.01 2.45 33.84
N LEU A 786 -13.89 2.77 33.18
CA LEU A 786 -13.67 4.05 32.48
C LEU A 786 -14.51 4.20 31.19
N GLN A 787 -15.34 3.20 30.87
CA GLN A 787 -16.18 3.12 29.67
C GLN A 787 -15.38 3.34 28.39
N MET A 788 -14.21 2.71 28.29
CA MET A 788 -13.38 2.82 27.10
C MET A 788 -13.84 1.87 25.99
N PHE A 789 -14.59 0.81 26.30
CA PHE A 789 -15.12 -0.14 25.32
C PHE A 789 -16.52 0.24 24.80
N ASN A 790 -16.82 -0.13 23.56
CA ASN A 790 -18.13 0.08 22.92
C ASN A 790 -19.27 -0.72 23.58
N SER A 791 -18.92 -1.83 24.22
CA SER A 791 -19.81 -2.67 25.01
C SER A 791 -19.14 -2.94 26.35
N PRO A 792 -19.84 -2.73 27.48
CA PRO A 792 -19.32 -3.10 28.79
C PRO A 792 -19.00 -4.59 28.84
N LEU A 793 -17.84 -4.93 29.42
CA LEU A 793 -17.43 -6.29 29.71
C LEU A 793 -18.08 -6.77 31.01
N ASP A 794 -18.42 -8.05 31.07
CA ASP A 794 -18.67 -8.72 32.34
C ASP A 794 -17.34 -8.87 33.10
N GLU A 795 -17.21 -8.22 34.25
CA GLU A 795 -15.97 -8.27 35.03
C GLU A 795 -15.66 -9.70 35.51
N GLY A 796 -16.66 -10.57 35.64
CA GLY A 796 -16.48 -11.97 36.02
C GLY A 796 -15.75 -12.82 34.97
N VAL A 797 -15.73 -12.39 33.70
CA VAL A 797 -15.00 -13.11 32.65
C VAL A 797 -13.53 -12.72 32.53
N ILE A 798 -13.13 -11.57 33.07
CA ILE A 798 -11.77 -11.01 32.91
C ILE A 798 -10.67 -11.99 33.36
N PRO A 799 -10.79 -12.68 34.52
CA PRO A 799 -9.77 -13.65 34.94
C PRO A 799 -9.58 -14.82 33.97
N ASN A 800 -10.58 -15.12 33.12
CA ASN A 800 -10.54 -16.23 32.17
C ASN A 800 -10.09 -15.79 30.75
N LEU A 801 -9.89 -14.49 30.53
CA LEU A 801 -9.38 -14.01 29.25
C LEU A 801 -7.89 -14.36 29.09
N PRO A 802 -7.37 -14.52 27.86
CA PRO A 802 -5.95 -14.77 27.65
C PRO A 802 -5.09 -13.68 28.30
N HIS A 803 -3.88 -14.05 28.76
CA HIS A 803 -2.88 -13.12 29.27
C HIS A 803 -1.49 -13.54 28.78
N THR A 804 -0.65 -12.56 28.45
CA THR A 804 0.80 -12.73 28.24
C THR A 804 1.55 -12.43 29.53
N CYS A 805 2.82 -12.82 29.61
CA CYS A 805 3.70 -12.56 30.75
C CYS A 805 5.06 -11.99 30.33
N ARG A 806 5.82 -11.50 31.31
CA ARG A 806 7.19 -11.02 31.08
C ARG A 806 8.12 -12.20 30.81
N ILE A 807 9.14 -11.96 29.98
CA ILE A 807 10.13 -12.99 29.66
C ILE A 807 10.93 -13.45 30.89
N ASP A 808 11.03 -12.65 31.94
CA ASP A 808 11.73 -12.94 33.21
C ASP A 808 10.82 -13.47 34.33
N ASP A 809 9.52 -13.67 34.08
CA ASP A 809 8.58 -14.17 35.08
C ASP A 809 8.78 -15.67 35.34
N THR A 810 9.45 -16.03 36.44
CA THR A 810 9.75 -17.42 36.78
C THR A 810 8.55 -18.20 37.30
N GLY A 811 7.40 -17.54 37.58
CA GLY A 811 6.15 -18.20 37.94
C GLY A 811 5.41 -18.80 36.75
N GLU A 812 5.78 -18.40 35.54
CA GLU A 812 5.15 -18.81 34.29
C GLU A 812 5.95 -19.91 33.55
N SER A 813 5.24 -20.72 32.76
CA SER A 813 5.91 -21.76 31.96
C SER A 813 6.87 -21.15 30.93
N LEU A 814 7.95 -21.87 30.61
CA LEU A 814 8.91 -21.46 29.56
C LEU A 814 8.20 -21.16 28.24
N GLU A 815 7.22 -21.99 27.85
CA GLU A 815 6.45 -21.75 26.63
C GLU A 815 5.68 -20.42 26.70
N ASN A 816 4.97 -20.15 27.80
CA ASN A 816 4.18 -18.93 27.92
C ASN A 816 5.07 -17.68 27.83
N ARG A 817 6.22 -17.70 28.51
CA ARG A 817 7.20 -16.59 28.50
C ARG A 817 7.76 -16.36 27.10
N VAL A 818 8.20 -17.42 26.41
CA VAL A 818 8.75 -17.31 25.05
C VAL A 818 7.68 -16.84 24.06
N ARG A 819 6.48 -17.43 24.10
CA ARG A 819 5.39 -17.05 23.17
C ARG A 819 4.89 -15.64 23.43
N SER A 820 4.86 -15.18 24.68
CA SER A 820 4.57 -13.78 25.02
C SER A 820 5.59 -12.82 24.42
N TYR A 821 6.88 -13.15 24.51
CA TYR A 821 7.95 -12.34 23.93
C TYR A 821 7.88 -12.28 22.41
N LEU A 822 7.62 -13.41 21.74
CA LEU A 822 7.46 -13.46 20.29
C LEU A 822 6.22 -12.72 19.81
N ASP A 823 5.12 -12.77 20.55
CA ASP A 823 3.92 -12.00 20.23
C ASP A 823 4.19 -10.49 20.22
N THR A 824 4.88 -9.99 21.24
CA THR A 824 5.19 -8.56 21.34
C THR A 824 6.23 -8.10 20.31
N ASN A 825 7.28 -8.89 20.08
CA ASN A 825 8.45 -8.45 19.32
C ASN A 825 8.47 -8.92 17.86
N CYS A 826 7.67 -9.94 17.50
CA CYS A 826 7.74 -10.58 16.19
C CYS A 826 6.40 -10.62 15.43
N ALA A 827 5.25 -10.65 16.12
CA ALA A 827 3.96 -10.91 15.47
C ALA A 827 3.51 -9.82 14.48
N GLN A 828 4.00 -8.60 14.60
CA GLN A 828 3.74 -7.54 13.62
C GLN A 828 4.25 -7.89 12.21
N CYS A 829 5.32 -8.70 12.12
CA CYS A 829 5.91 -9.15 10.85
C CYS A 829 5.60 -10.63 10.56
N HIS A 830 5.69 -11.47 11.58
CA HIS A 830 5.50 -12.92 11.51
C HIS A 830 4.05 -13.28 11.81
N ARG A 831 3.19 -13.06 10.83
CA ARG A 831 1.76 -13.39 10.81
C ARG A 831 1.31 -13.60 9.36
N PRO A 832 0.14 -14.20 9.09
CA PRO A 832 -0.39 -14.29 7.72
C PRO A 832 -0.41 -12.92 7.03
N ASN A 833 0.04 -12.87 5.78
CA ASN A 833 0.19 -11.65 4.95
C ASN A 833 1.19 -10.61 5.50
N GLY A 834 1.95 -10.92 6.56
CA GLY A 834 3.04 -10.10 7.07
C GLY A 834 4.34 -10.26 6.26
N THR A 835 5.29 -9.36 6.45
CA THR A 835 6.60 -9.40 5.76
C THR A 835 7.44 -10.64 6.11
N GLY A 836 7.14 -11.28 7.24
CA GLY A 836 7.75 -12.51 7.74
C GLY A 836 6.79 -13.71 7.78
N ALA A 837 5.77 -13.78 6.93
CA ALA A 837 4.64 -14.73 6.98
C ALA A 837 4.96 -16.25 6.84
N GLN A 838 6.19 -16.70 7.06
CA GLN A 838 6.55 -18.13 7.01
C GLN A 838 6.12 -18.92 8.25
N TRP A 839 5.92 -18.20 9.35
CA TRP A 839 5.45 -18.69 10.63
C TRP A 839 4.68 -17.57 11.32
N ASP A 840 3.89 -17.93 12.31
CA ASP A 840 2.95 -17.05 12.98
C ASP A 840 3.33 -16.90 14.45
N ALA A 841 3.81 -15.71 14.82
CA ALA A 841 4.23 -15.40 16.18
C ALA A 841 3.08 -14.92 17.08
N ARG A 842 1.85 -14.79 16.54
CA ARG A 842 0.69 -14.36 17.32
C ARG A 842 0.41 -15.33 18.46
N PHE A 843 0.28 -14.82 19.68
CA PHE A 843 0.06 -15.63 20.88
C PHE A 843 -1.17 -16.54 20.79
N GLU A 844 -2.24 -16.05 20.16
CA GLU A 844 -3.50 -16.78 19.99
C GLU A 844 -3.40 -17.97 19.02
N THR A 845 -2.41 -17.99 18.12
CA THR A 845 -2.24 -19.10 17.18
C THR A 845 -1.65 -20.30 17.92
N PRO A 846 -2.29 -21.49 17.93
CA PRO A 846 -1.76 -22.66 18.63
C PRO A 846 -0.36 -23.05 18.15
N LEU A 847 0.55 -23.37 19.07
CA LEU A 847 1.96 -23.65 18.77
C LEU A 847 2.15 -24.71 17.67
N ALA A 848 1.31 -25.75 17.66
CA ALA A 848 1.32 -26.81 16.66
C ALA A 848 1.08 -26.30 15.21
N THR A 849 0.40 -25.17 15.06
CA THR A 849 0.09 -24.54 13.77
C THR A 849 0.86 -23.24 13.51
N GLN A 850 1.63 -22.74 14.49
CA GLN A 850 2.42 -21.53 14.34
C GLN A 850 3.56 -21.69 13.33
N GLY A 851 4.03 -22.91 13.08
CA GLY A 851 5.19 -23.14 12.22
C GLY A 851 6.51 -22.67 12.85
N ILE A 852 6.56 -22.44 14.16
CA ILE A 852 7.80 -22.10 14.88
C ILE A 852 8.69 -23.34 15.02
N ILE A 853 8.10 -24.45 15.44
CA ILE A 853 8.80 -25.71 15.64
C ILE A 853 9.01 -26.39 14.29
N ASN A 854 10.27 -26.67 13.95
CA ASN A 854 10.71 -27.27 12.70
C ASN A 854 10.22 -26.57 11.42
N GLY A 855 9.78 -25.32 11.51
CA GLY A 855 9.34 -24.54 10.36
C GLY A 855 10.48 -24.18 9.42
N GLU A 856 10.15 -24.04 8.14
CA GLU A 856 11.11 -23.60 7.13
C GLU A 856 11.43 -22.11 7.28
N ALA A 857 12.72 -21.78 7.17
CA ALA A 857 13.16 -20.39 7.16
C ALA A 857 13.48 -19.92 5.74
N ARG A 858 13.22 -18.64 5.44
CA ARG A 858 13.52 -18.01 4.14
C ARG A 858 15.02 -17.99 3.83
N ASN A 859 15.82 -17.87 4.88
CA ASN A 859 17.26 -17.83 4.80
C ASN A 859 17.82 -18.56 6.01
N THR A 860 18.51 -19.67 5.74
CA THR A 860 19.10 -20.56 6.74
C THR A 860 20.45 -20.07 7.28
N LEU A 861 20.95 -18.92 6.83
CA LEU A 861 22.25 -18.37 7.26
C LEU A 861 23.40 -19.37 7.06
N SER A 862 23.32 -20.18 6.00
CA SER A 862 24.25 -21.27 5.68
C SER A 862 24.30 -22.39 6.74
N ILE A 863 23.31 -22.46 7.65
CA ILE A 863 23.18 -23.55 8.61
C ILE A 863 22.47 -24.72 7.92
N GLN A 864 23.18 -25.84 7.78
CA GLN A 864 22.64 -27.07 7.21
C GLN A 864 21.47 -27.58 8.07
N ASP A 865 20.35 -27.89 7.41
CA ASP A 865 19.09 -28.32 8.02
C ASP A 865 18.50 -27.34 9.05
N GLY A 866 18.90 -26.07 9.00
CA GLY A 866 18.42 -25.04 9.93
C GLY A 866 16.90 -24.80 9.78
N LYS A 867 16.18 -24.78 10.91
CA LYS A 867 14.74 -24.48 10.99
C LYS A 867 14.51 -23.26 11.88
N ILE A 868 13.28 -22.73 11.90
CA ILE A 868 12.92 -21.61 12.80
C ILE A 868 13.33 -21.95 14.25
N VAL A 869 12.87 -23.08 14.77
CA VAL A 869 13.38 -23.72 16.00
C VAL A 869 13.50 -25.22 15.76
N VAL A 870 14.65 -25.80 16.09
CA VAL A 870 14.87 -27.25 16.15
C VAL A 870 14.90 -27.67 17.63
N PRO A 871 13.91 -28.42 18.12
CA PRO A 871 13.88 -28.88 19.51
C PRO A 871 15.18 -29.61 19.90
N GLY A 872 15.77 -29.22 21.02
CA GLY A 872 17.02 -29.78 21.54
C GLY A 872 18.30 -29.26 20.88
N ASP A 873 18.23 -28.52 19.76
CA ASP A 873 19.41 -28.10 18.98
C ASP A 873 19.43 -26.59 18.76
N LEU A 874 20.25 -25.89 19.57
CA LEU A 874 20.45 -24.44 19.43
C LEU A 874 21.21 -24.07 18.15
N ALA A 875 22.12 -24.92 17.69
CA ALA A 875 22.96 -24.63 16.52
C ALA A 875 22.14 -24.63 15.24
N LYS A 876 21.08 -25.46 15.18
CA LYS A 876 20.13 -25.50 14.06
C LYS A 876 18.91 -24.60 14.21
N SER A 877 18.76 -23.91 15.35
CA SER A 877 17.62 -23.03 15.63
C SER A 877 17.87 -21.60 15.17
N LEU A 878 17.28 -21.21 14.05
CA LEU A 878 17.51 -19.90 13.42
C LEU A 878 16.95 -18.74 14.22
N LEU A 879 15.83 -18.92 14.93
CA LEU A 879 15.28 -17.88 15.81
C LEU A 879 16.31 -17.46 16.87
N HIS A 880 16.96 -18.43 17.52
CA HIS A 880 18.02 -18.19 18.49
C HIS A 880 19.21 -17.46 17.84
N ARG A 881 19.69 -17.93 16.67
CA ARG A 881 20.79 -17.29 15.94
C ARG A 881 20.50 -15.82 15.59
N ARG A 882 19.28 -15.51 15.14
CA ARG A 882 18.87 -14.15 14.76
C ARG A 882 18.69 -13.24 15.98
N MET A 883 18.19 -13.77 17.09
CA MET A 883 18.09 -13.03 18.36
C MET A 883 19.46 -12.77 18.99
N SER A 884 20.45 -13.66 18.79
CA SER A 884 21.81 -13.46 19.30
C SER A 884 22.68 -12.51 18.46
N SER A 885 22.29 -12.23 17.21
CA SER A 885 23.09 -11.41 16.29
C SER A 885 22.71 -9.93 16.37
N THR A 886 23.70 -9.05 16.19
CA THR A 886 23.54 -7.61 15.91
C THR A 886 23.98 -7.25 14.49
N VAL A 887 24.31 -8.25 13.67
CA VAL A 887 24.66 -8.06 12.27
C VAL A 887 23.38 -7.76 11.50
N MET A 888 23.30 -6.63 10.82
CA MET A 888 22.06 -6.13 10.19
C MET A 888 21.38 -7.13 9.24
N THR A 889 22.14 -7.99 8.56
CA THR A 889 21.62 -9.03 7.65
C THR A 889 21.11 -10.30 8.35
N GLU A 890 21.43 -10.46 9.64
CA GLU A 890 21.07 -11.62 10.45
C GLU A 890 20.06 -11.28 11.55
N GLN A 891 20.20 -10.11 12.19
CA GLN A 891 19.47 -9.74 13.39
C GLN A 891 17.96 -9.63 13.18
N MET A 892 17.20 -9.96 14.22
CA MET A 892 15.77 -9.69 14.29
C MET A 892 15.41 -8.97 15.60
N PRO A 893 14.53 -7.94 15.57
CA PRO A 893 14.07 -7.24 14.36
C PRO A 893 15.23 -6.51 13.63
N PRO A 894 15.12 -6.25 12.32
CA PRO A 894 16.22 -5.69 11.53
C PRO A 894 16.44 -4.18 11.76
N VAL A 895 15.49 -3.51 12.42
CA VAL A 895 15.50 -2.07 12.70
C VAL A 895 15.32 -1.80 14.18
N THR A 896 15.87 -0.68 14.66
CA THR A 896 15.65 -0.14 16.02
C THR A 896 16.11 -1.03 17.19
N ARG A 897 16.82 -2.12 16.92
CA ARG A 897 17.50 -2.96 17.90
C ARG A 897 19.01 -2.91 17.65
N ASN A 898 19.76 -2.50 18.67
CA ASN A 898 21.22 -2.40 18.66
C ASN A 898 21.87 -3.29 19.73
N VAL A 899 21.08 -3.82 20.67
CA VAL A 899 21.56 -4.65 21.78
C VAL A 899 20.82 -5.98 21.81
N VAL A 900 21.54 -7.06 22.13
CA VAL A 900 20.95 -8.38 22.38
C VAL A 900 20.20 -8.36 23.71
N ASP A 901 18.95 -8.83 23.69
CA ASP A 901 18.21 -9.16 24.90
C ASP A 901 18.72 -10.49 25.45
N THR A 902 19.70 -10.43 26.36
CA THR A 902 20.36 -11.63 26.89
C THR A 902 19.43 -12.48 27.74
N VAL A 903 18.47 -11.86 28.43
CA VAL A 903 17.48 -12.58 29.24
C VAL A 903 16.54 -13.36 28.33
N ALA A 904 16.00 -12.72 27.27
CA ALA A 904 15.16 -13.42 26.32
C ALA A 904 15.90 -14.53 25.57
N LEU A 905 17.18 -14.31 25.22
CA LEU A 905 18.00 -15.31 24.56
C LEU A 905 18.26 -16.54 25.46
N GLU A 906 18.50 -16.34 26.76
CA GLU A 906 18.71 -17.43 27.70
C GLU A 906 17.41 -18.23 27.94
N VAL A 907 16.28 -17.54 28.11
CA VAL A 907 14.98 -18.22 28.28
C VAL A 907 14.57 -18.98 27.00
N LEU A 908 14.82 -18.40 25.83
CA LEU A 908 14.66 -19.11 24.56
C LEU A 908 15.59 -20.34 24.49
N SER A 909 16.83 -20.21 24.95
CA SER A 909 17.78 -21.32 24.99
C SER A 909 17.30 -22.47 25.86
N GLN A 910 16.75 -22.16 27.03
CA GLN A 910 16.16 -23.13 27.95
C GLN A 910 14.95 -23.83 27.30
N TRP A 911 14.06 -23.08 26.66
CA TRP A 911 12.90 -23.65 25.97
C TRP A 911 13.30 -24.56 24.80
N ILE A 912 14.30 -24.18 24.01
CA ILE A 912 14.82 -25.03 22.92
C ILE A 912 15.45 -26.31 23.49
N ARG A 913 16.34 -26.18 24.50
CA ARG A 913 17.04 -27.32 25.12
C ARG A 913 16.11 -28.31 25.79
N ALA A 914 15.03 -27.84 26.41
CA ALA A 914 14.04 -28.70 27.03
C ALA A 914 13.47 -29.73 26.03
N GLY A 915 13.46 -29.40 24.72
CA GLY A 915 12.73 -30.17 23.72
C GLY A 915 11.24 -30.18 24.06
N GLN A 916 10.36 -30.65 23.18
CA GLN A 916 8.94 -30.81 23.56
C GLN A 916 8.71 -32.04 24.46
N ALA A 917 9.35 -32.07 25.63
CA ALA A 917 8.99 -32.95 26.74
C ALA A 917 7.95 -32.26 27.64
N SER A 918 6.80 -31.87 27.07
CA SER A 918 5.63 -31.44 27.86
C SER A 918 4.33 -31.49 27.05
N GLY A 919 3.98 -32.66 26.53
CA GLY A 919 2.59 -32.98 26.16
C GLY A 919 1.75 -33.42 27.38
N GLY A 920 2.04 -32.88 28.57
CA GLY A 920 1.34 -33.19 29.80
C GLY A 920 0.21 -32.21 30.04
N THR A 921 -1.01 -32.73 30.05
CA THR A 921 -2.25 -32.04 30.46
C THR A 921 -2.04 -31.18 31.71
N PRO A 922 -2.58 -29.93 31.78
CA PRO A 922 -2.56 -29.16 33.02
C PRO A 922 -3.29 -29.92 34.12
N ALA A 923 -2.66 -30.07 35.29
CA ALA A 923 -3.37 -30.47 36.48
C ALA A 923 -4.36 -29.34 36.85
N LYS A 924 -5.57 -29.76 37.25
CA LYS A 924 -6.74 -28.93 37.59
C LYS A 924 -6.45 -27.81 38.58
#